data_AF-A0A850G3J4-F1
#
_entry.id   AF-A0A850G3J4-F1
#
_cell.length_a   1.000
_cell.length_b   1.000
_cell.length_c   1.000
_cell.angle_alpha   90.00
_cell.angle_beta   90.00
_cell.angle_gamma   90.00
#
_symmetry.space_group_name_H-M   'P 1'
#
loop_
_entity.id
_entity.type
_entity.pdbx_description
1 polymer ?
#
loop_
_entity_poly.entity_id
_entity_poly.type
_entity_poly.pdbx_seq_one_letter_code
_entity_poly.pdbx_strand_id
1 'polypeptide(L)'
;MSHPDQSRFLFEPAKHYSSVRMQQGRVLVDSDFNEHAEIAAEELRATMLDIMCTRGTPNEGMALTSPELESVTLPNDSEHDTFNFTLAAGSYYLGGMRLAMESSETFLRQSDWLQVDADAANMPAVTAGMEDRFDLVYMLAWEQPVSAVEDRELLEPALGGRDTSVRIKRMRRFEVLSDVSAGDCQTAFGELIESLTRGDYDSSSGELVSKARLSVSFDADPVEQDICADPTTSGYVEAENQAIRVELREDKLVWGYDNASRLYRVQVLDTNEKSRLTFLTEPGDVTHFPLADQVVEILPWGALLPNGEKVAESQGMLARVSTTYDPSTKELVIDTDVPADWIEWLADHDVYDNEDDPSEERKFFYLRVWERGGASDSTEISYSSDSLVSLGNTGLSVTISADGMPGDYWIIAARPSTPEVVTPWNLGGETAVPPHGPRRFYTPIATIDWTGGADPAGEASDCRAKLTPLCAVGGCCTVTVGDGKRSFGQVSTLQDAIDVVPDGGKICLLPGVHEGNALIDGRSDIVIEGCGDQSVLENPKPSSGSTDFTTFLDPVLHIRDSDNIVIRNLAIEGFSAVGVIVEQDAGVCTDIRLEQLWIHSTGGFTIDTAGQLSTYDLPAPGICLIDAREVDIIGCKVSSVDLLNFSFGVVLSGEHLRMHDCEVTASAGQLGVSSSLWGVNVRSTSRDVEIVGCTIDGGWGHGIALGHGDFFADDADDITVKAVRVQAPTAGMSYTTETEPDDCDCGPQRRPLPPTHTAPEGEIFLPAGPVEDLRIYDNQIRNHGFSGISTTLFFPHGYDYQGAGAEAARFIVVTDADIARNVIEDNLLIALPSEGFVNYDVAVGGIVLAASVNAWIRDNTIRSNGQSQTEMPMCGVGLVAAMNAVIEGNMITDTGQVGTGRQVYRYGLRGGIAVGEATGVRIRDKEGTSGEAMPAFLTGTGGANPPEPIKDWTNASKGSAVVVRGNEVVHPLGRALWVRRAFGAVTVTGNSLTSYGSPIPGDGPTNTDMSWKLYVAGALTSTGALRRPAAGAVVEVNDFCLPAGSDFGDITLPTVEMVDPGATALEGGAVLMSANKTHLEWTQPGGWSCAVLLSSFDSAAMTGNSCTADMGATWSIGPNLDVDEPLEFLKAMAWSTEGNSFLICHAYVGGLSGALMSGNQISEGTYEALFSGGVGAAMGGLDDLLVGSSNADCMVGNIGSHCFASQTEENKAANVALNSPATTGFGPDDYSVESTAGDAGTGQLVEIYVSVS
;
A
#
# COMPACT_ATOMS: atom_id res chain seq x y z
N MET A 1 -14.67 58.41 -6.52
CA MET A 1 -13.70 57.96 -7.53
C MET A 1 -13.42 59.16 -8.40
N SER A 2 -12.15 59.56 -8.57
CA SER A 2 -11.80 60.61 -9.53
C SER A 2 -12.04 60.16 -10.98
N HIS A 3 -11.96 61.07 -11.93
CA HIS A 3 -11.92 60.73 -13.35
C HIS A 3 -10.73 61.45 -14.01
N PRO A 4 -10.01 60.80 -14.95
CA PRO A 4 -8.95 61.47 -15.68
C PRO A 4 -9.53 62.49 -16.67
N ASP A 5 -8.99 63.70 -16.67
CA ASP A 5 -9.21 64.64 -17.77
C ASP A 5 -8.46 64.11 -19.01
N GLN A 6 -9.19 63.82 -20.08
CA GLN A 6 -8.64 63.20 -21.27
C GLN A 6 -9.33 63.70 -22.54
N SER A 7 -8.54 63.90 -23.59
CA SER A 7 -9.03 64.37 -24.88
C SER A 7 -10.00 63.37 -25.53
N ARG A 8 -9.65 62.08 -25.52
CA ARG A 8 -10.41 60.98 -26.15
C ARG A 8 -10.07 59.66 -25.48
N PHE A 9 -11.07 58.78 -25.38
CA PHE A 9 -10.89 57.36 -25.12
C PHE A 9 -10.85 56.62 -26.46
N LEU A 10 -9.85 55.78 -26.73
CA LEU A 10 -9.68 55.11 -28.03
C LEU A 10 -9.46 53.59 -27.93
N PHE A 11 -9.32 53.07 -26.71
CA PHE A 11 -9.01 51.68 -26.47
C PHE A 11 -10.17 50.76 -26.86
N GLU A 12 -9.92 49.90 -27.84
CA GLU A 12 -10.85 48.91 -28.35
C GLU A 12 -10.13 47.56 -28.52
N PRO A 13 -10.29 46.62 -27.57
CA PRO A 13 -9.60 45.32 -27.61
C PRO A 13 -9.76 44.56 -28.94
N ALA A 14 -10.94 44.67 -29.57
CA ALA A 14 -11.26 44.02 -30.84
C ALA A 14 -10.38 44.47 -32.04
N LYS A 15 -9.63 45.57 -31.92
CA LYS A 15 -8.69 46.04 -32.96
C LYS A 15 -7.32 45.37 -32.89
N HIS A 16 -7.02 44.60 -31.82
CA HIS A 16 -5.77 43.86 -31.63
C HIS A 16 -4.50 44.73 -31.78
N TYR A 17 -4.55 45.97 -31.30
CA TYR A 17 -3.35 46.81 -31.23
C TYR A 17 -2.44 46.36 -30.09
N SER A 18 -1.13 46.32 -30.34
CA SER A 18 -0.13 45.88 -29.35
C SER A 18 0.70 47.02 -28.75
N SER A 19 0.71 48.21 -29.35
CA SER A 19 1.37 49.42 -28.81
C SER A 19 1.13 50.65 -29.69
N VAL A 20 1.35 51.84 -29.12
CA VAL A 20 1.37 53.12 -29.84
C VAL A 20 2.81 53.49 -30.26
N ARG A 21 2.97 54.21 -31.37
CA ARG A 21 4.28 54.62 -31.92
C ARG A 21 4.32 56.11 -32.26
N MET A 22 5.24 56.84 -31.65
CA MET A 22 5.50 58.24 -31.99
C MET A 22 6.02 58.39 -33.43
N GLN A 23 5.52 59.40 -34.14
CA GLN A 23 5.98 59.73 -35.49
C GLN A 23 6.75 61.05 -35.51
N GLN A 24 7.81 61.12 -36.33
CA GLN A 24 8.64 62.31 -36.45
C GLN A 24 7.81 63.54 -36.89
N GLY A 25 7.87 64.61 -36.10
CA GLY A 25 7.24 65.90 -36.43
C GLY A 25 5.73 65.95 -36.23
N ARG A 26 5.12 64.97 -35.56
CA ARG A 26 3.69 64.99 -35.17
C ARG A 26 3.51 65.51 -33.74
N VAL A 27 2.32 66.06 -33.47
CA VAL A 27 1.90 66.51 -32.14
C VAL A 27 1.65 65.29 -31.27
N LEU A 28 2.09 65.34 -30.01
CA LEU A 28 1.74 64.35 -29.00
C LEU A 28 0.45 64.80 -28.30
N VAL A 29 -0.50 63.88 -28.18
CA VAL A 29 -1.74 64.07 -27.43
C VAL A 29 -1.77 63.09 -26.26
N ASP A 30 -2.46 63.47 -25.18
CA ASP A 30 -2.65 62.66 -23.99
C ASP A 30 -3.30 61.30 -24.30
N SER A 31 -4.26 61.27 -25.24
CA SER A 31 -4.97 60.05 -25.61
C SER A 31 -4.03 58.96 -26.14
N ASP A 32 -2.96 59.32 -26.86
CA ASP A 32 -1.99 58.36 -27.41
C ASP A 32 -1.15 57.71 -26.29
N PHE A 33 -0.86 58.46 -25.22
CA PHE A 33 -0.15 57.96 -24.05
C PHE A 33 -1.06 57.04 -23.22
N ASN A 34 -2.29 57.47 -22.97
CA ASN A 34 -3.28 56.70 -22.21
C ASN A 34 -3.65 55.39 -22.92
N GLU A 35 -3.92 55.43 -24.23
CA GLU A 35 -4.20 54.23 -25.04
C GLU A 35 -3.02 53.25 -25.02
N HIS A 36 -1.77 53.74 -25.05
CA HIS A 36 -0.61 52.85 -24.94
C HIS A 36 -0.55 52.13 -23.59
N ALA A 37 -0.82 52.83 -22.49
CA ALA A 37 -0.84 52.26 -21.15
C ALA A 37 -1.96 51.22 -20.99
N GLU A 38 -3.16 51.51 -21.52
CA GLU A 38 -4.29 50.58 -21.51
C GLU A 38 -4.01 49.31 -22.33
N ILE A 39 -3.46 49.45 -23.55
CA ILE A 39 -3.04 48.30 -24.37
C ILE A 39 -2.03 47.42 -23.62
N ALA A 40 -1.02 48.03 -22.99
CA ALA A 40 0.00 47.28 -22.27
C ALA A 40 -0.56 46.59 -21.02
N ALA A 41 -1.47 47.25 -20.29
CA ALA A 41 -2.12 46.70 -19.11
C ALA A 41 -3.04 45.53 -19.47
N GLU A 42 -3.84 45.66 -20.52
CA GLU A 42 -4.73 44.58 -20.97
C GLU A 42 -3.95 43.38 -21.51
N GLU A 43 -2.90 43.60 -22.31
CA GLU A 43 -2.04 42.51 -22.82
C GLU A 43 -1.41 41.72 -21.66
N LEU A 44 -0.91 42.42 -20.63
CA LEU A 44 -0.36 41.78 -19.43
C LEU A 44 -1.43 40.99 -18.67
N ARG A 45 -2.61 41.58 -18.48
CA ARG A 45 -3.73 40.96 -17.77
C ARG A 45 -4.20 39.70 -18.50
N ALA A 46 -4.41 39.76 -19.82
CA ALA A 46 -4.79 38.63 -20.65
C ALA A 46 -3.71 37.53 -20.64
N THR A 47 -2.43 37.91 -20.77
CA THR A 47 -1.31 36.96 -20.66
C THR A 47 -1.29 36.26 -19.29
N MET A 48 -1.52 36.99 -18.19
CA MET A 48 -1.58 36.40 -16.86
C MET A 48 -2.77 35.45 -16.70
N LEU A 49 -3.92 35.79 -17.28
CA LEU A 49 -5.09 34.91 -17.31
C LEU A 49 -4.79 33.58 -18.02
N ASP A 50 -4.13 33.65 -19.18
CA ASP A 50 -3.76 32.48 -19.98
C ASP A 50 -2.70 31.58 -19.28
N ILE A 51 -1.85 32.16 -18.42
CA ILE A 51 -0.77 31.44 -17.73
C ILE A 51 -1.19 30.88 -16.36
N MET A 52 -1.95 31.64 -15.57
CA MET A 52 -2.19 31.37 -14.14
C MET A 52 -3.61 30.90 -13.81
N CYS A 53 -4.48 30.72 -14.82
CA CYS A 53 -5.93 30.53 -14.67
C CYS A 53 -6.65 31.77 -14.09
N THR A 54 -7.98 31.67 -13.95
CA THR A 54 -8.89 32.80 -13.64
C THR A 54 -8.66 33.47 -12.29
N ARG A 55 -8.39 32.68 -11.24
CA ARG A 55 -8.36 33.12 -9.85
C ARG A 55 -7.47 32.23 -8.98
N GLY A 56 -6.82 32.80 -7.96
CA GLY A 56 -6.20 32.05 -6.88
C GLY A 56 -5.00 32.73 -6.19
N THR A 57 -4.46 32.09 -5.16
CA THR A 57 -3.35 32.61 -4.33
C THR A 57 -2.16 31.64 -4.32
N PRO A 58 -0.91 32.13 -4.47
CA PRO A 58 0.29 31.32 -4.29
C PRO A 58 0.81 31.28 -2.84
N ASN A 59 0.11 31.92 -1.89
CA ASN A 59 0.47 31.99 -0.47
C ASN A 59 -0.79 32.00 0.40
N GLU A 60 -0.64 32.22 1.70
CA GLU A 60 -1.78 32.30 2.63
C GLU A 60 -2.50 33.66 2.63
N GLY A 61 -2.23 34.51 1.63
CA GLY A 61 -2.88 35.81 1.48
C GLY A 61 -4.39 35.72 1.37
N MET A 62 -5.07 36.58 2.13
CA MET A 62 -6.52 36.72 2.22
C MET A 62 -7.21 35.48 2.81
N ALA A 63 -6.50 34.65 3.59
CA ALA A 63 -7.10 33.58 4.38
C ALA A 63 -7.99 34.18 5.45
N LEU A 64 -9.18 33.62 5.65
CA LEU A 64 -10.06 34.02 6.74
C LEU A 64 -9.68 33.27 8.02
N THR A 65 -9.53 33.99 9.12
CA THR A 65 -9.30 33.43 10.45
C THR A 65 -10.09 34.22 11.50
N SER A 66 -10.53 33.55 12.56
CA SER A 66 -11.13 34.18 13.75
C SER A 66 -12.42 34.97 13.48
N PRO A 67 -13.51 34.35 12.98
CA PRO A 67 -14.82 34.99 13.00
C PRO A 67 -15.35 35.11 14.43
N GLU A 68 -15.58 36.33 14.89
CA GLU A 68 -16.02 36.68 16.24
C GLU A 68 -17.22 37.63 16.17
N LEU A 69 -18.18 37.49 17.09
CA LEU A 69 -19.30 38.43 17.20
C LEU A 69 -18.81 39.79 17.71
N GLU A 70 -19.34 40.87 17.12
CA GLU A 70 -18.96 42.25 17.47
C GLU A 70 -20.20 43.16 17.39
N SER A 71 -20.31 44.11 18.33
CA SER A 71 -21.36 45.15 18.29
C SER A 71 -20.74 46.48 17.90
N VAL A 72 -21.24 47.09 16.82
CA VAL A 72 -20.74 48.35 16.28
C VAL A 72 -21.75 49.46 16.55
N THR A 73 -21.28 50.62 17.01
CA THR A 73 -22.10 51.83 17.13
C THR A 73 -22.13 52.56 15.80
N LEU A 74 -23.31 52.67 15.18
CA LEU A 74 -23.53 53.39 13.95
C LEU A 74 -23.56 54.92 14.19
N PRO A 75 -23.35 55.75 13.16
CA PRO A 75 -23.31 57.21 13.30
C PRO A 75 -24.55 57.81 13.98
N ASN A 76 -25.72 57.22 13.75
CA ASN A 76 -27.00 57.63 14.34
C ASN A 76 -27.21 57.18 15.81
N ASP A 77 -26.14 56.87 16.54
CA ASP A 77 -26.14 56.37 17.92
C ASP A 77 -26.92 55.03 18.11
N SER A 78 -27.11 54.24 17.05
CA SER A 78 -27.72 52.90 17.15
C SER A 78 -26.65 51.79 17.23
N GLU A 79 -26.82 50.86 18.17
CA GLU A 79 -25.99 49.65 18.25
C GLU A 79 -26.48 48.63 17.22
N HIS A 80 -25.54 48.06 16.47
CA HIS A 80 -25.78 47.00 15.50
C HIS A 80 -24.89 45.79 15.81
N ASP A 81 -25.52 44.64 16.07
CA ASP A 81 -24.82 43.37 16.29
C ASP A 81 -24.46 42.74 14.94
N THR A 82 -23.16 42.52 14.74
CA THR A 82 -22.56 41.93 13.54
C THR A 82 -21.44 40.95 13.94
N PHE A 83 -20.61 40.54 12.98
CA PHE A 83 -19.41 39.78 13.23
C PHE A 83 -18.23 40.31 12.42
N ASN A 84 -17.04 40.04 12.92
CA ASN A 84 -15.79 40.49 12.32
C ASN A 84 -14.84 39.30 12.19
N PHE A 85 -13.95 39.36 11.22
CA PHE A 85 -12.96 38.32 10.97
C PHE A 85 -11.67 38.93 10.43
N THR A 86 -10.57 38.23 10.60
CA THR A 86 -9.26 38.67 10.12
C THR A 86 -8.93 38.02 8.78
N LEU A 87 -8.48 38.84 7.83
CA LEU A 87 -7.95 38.42 6.54
C LEU A 87 -6.42 38.48 6.58
N ALA A 88 -5.75 37.37 6.31
CA ALA A 88 -4.29 37.25 6.43
C ALA A 88 -3.53 38.00 5.32
N ALA A 89 -2.41 38.67 5.66
CA ALA A 89 -1.55 39.35 4.67
C ALA A 89 -1.07 38.40 3.54
N GLY A 90 -0.90 38.92 2.32
CA GLY A 90 -0.37 38.18 1.17
C GLY A 90 -0.88 38.68 -0.17
N SER A 91 -1.01 37.79 -1.17
CA SER A 91 -1.40 38.20 -2.53
C SER A 91 -2.38 37.24 -3.18
N TYR A 92 -3.37 37.78 -3.88
CA TYR A 92 -4.36 37.01 -4.63
C TYR A 92 -4.41 37.50 -6.08
N TYR A 93 -4.57 36.58 -7.02
CA TYR A 93 -4.72 36.87 -8.44
C TYR A 93 -6.19 36.68 -8.84
N LEU A 94 -6.77 37.68 -9.50
CA LEU A 94 -8.16 37.64 -9.95
C LEU A 94 -8.27 38.33 -11.31
N GLY A 95 -8.78 37.64 -12.32
CA GLY A 95 -8.97 38.19 -13.66
C GLY A 95 -7.71 38.74 -14.31
N GLY A 96 -6.54 38.16 -13.97
CA GLY A 96 -5.22 38.61 -14.42
C GLY A 96 -4.63 39.78 -13.61
N MET A 97 -5.33 40.30 -12.61
CA MET A 97 -4.84 41.33 -11.70
C MET A 97 -4.20 40.72 -10.46
N ARG A 98 -3.05 41.26 -10.04
CA ARG A 98 -2.45 40.94 -8.74
C ARG A 98 -2.95 41.93 -7.70
N LEU A 99 -3.67 41.42 -6.70
CA LEU A 99 -4.16 42.12 -5.52
C LEU A 99 -3.25 41.76 -4.34
N ALA A 100 -2.75 42.77 -3.62
CA ALA A 100 -1.78 42.58 -2.54
C ALA A 100 -2.29 43.20 -1.24
N MET A 101 -1.95 42.54 -0.13
CA MET A 101 -2.24 42.97 1.22
C MET A 101 -0.96 42.85 2.05
N GLU A 102 -0.41 43.98 2.48
CA GLU A 102 0.89 44.04 3.16
C GLU A 102 0.82 43.63 4.63
N SER A 103 -0.34 43.79 5.26
CA SER A 103 -0.62 43.42 6.65
C SER A 103 -2.02 42.86 6.78
N SER A 104 -2.26 41.97 7.75
CA SER A 104 -3.60 41.44 7.99
C SER A 104 -4.57 42.57 8.35
N GLU A 105 -5.78 42.49 7.81
CA GLU A 105 -6.86 43.49 7.98
C GLU A 105 -8.12 42.79 8.49
N THR A 106 -8.97 43.49 9.24
CA THR A 106 -10.26 42.95 9.69
C THR A 106 -11.38 43.36 8.75
N PHE A 107 -12.47 42.57 8.69
CA PHE A 107 -13.64 42.85 7.86
C PHE A 107 -14.20 44.26 8.06
N LEU A 108 -14.25 44.75 9.31
CA LEU A 108 -14.75 46.09 9.62
C LEU A 108 -13.72 47.23 9.43
N ARG A 109 -12.45 46.91 9.13
CA ARG A 109 -11.37 47.92 9.00
C ARG A 109 -10.53 47.66 7.74
N GLN A 110 -11.21 47.38 6.64
CA GLN A 110 -10.56 47.16 5.34
C GLN A 110 -10.07 48.49 4.77
N SER A 111 -8.80 48.52 4.35
CA SER A 111 -8.17 49.72 3.78
C SER A 111 -8.88 50.23 2.52
N ASP A 112 -9.48 49.33 1.74
CA ASP A 112 -10.14 49.65 0.47
C ASP A 112 -11.67 49.82 0.58
N TRP A 113 -12.20 49.82 1.80
CA TRP A 113 -13.62 50.11 2.09
C TRP A 113 -13.80 50.74 3.48
N LEU A 114 -13.72 52.07 3.54
CA LEU A 114 -13.85 52.79 4.81
C LEU A 114 -15.31 52.94 5.26
N GLN A 115 -16.28 52.91 4.35
CA GLN A 115 -17.70 53.13 4.66
C GLN A 115 -18.44 51.86 5.15
N VAL A 116 -17.73 50.81 5.54
CA VAL A 116 -18.35 49.54 5.96
C VAL A 116 -19.24 49.70 7.19
N ASP A 117 -18.87 50.55 8.15
CA ASP A 117 -19.62 50.83 9.37
C ASP A 117 -20.44 52.15 9.31
N ALA A 118 -20.57 52.73 8.11
CA ALA A 118 -21.38 53.93 7.91
C ALA A 118 -22.89 53.61 7.80
N ASP A 119 -23.25 52.38 7.42
CA ASP A 119 -24.63 51.92 7.27
C ASP A 119 -24.76 50.45 7.70
N ALA A 120 -25.81 50.11 8.44
CA ALA A 120 -26.13 48.73 8.82
C ALA A 120 -26.27 47.80 7.61
N ALA A 121 -26.72 48.31 6.45
CA ALA A 121 -26.88 47.53 5.23
C ALA A 121 -25.57 46.97 4.67
N ASN A 122 -24.43 47.53 5.06
CA ASN A 122 -23.10 47.08 4.63
C ASN A 122 -22.57 45.92 5.50
N MET A 123 -23.21 45.66 6.64
CA MET A 123 -22.78 44.67 7.61
C MET A 123 -23.80 43.54 7.73
N PRO A 124 -23.35 42.29 7.88
CA PRO A 124 -24.26 41.18 8.11
C PRO A 124 -24.84 41.26 9.52
N ALA A 125 -26.16 41.22 9.63
CA ALA A 125 -26.84 41.26 10.93
C ALA A 125 -26.73 39.92 11.67
N VAL A 126 -26.50 40.00 12.98
CA VAL A 126 -26.60 38.84 13.89
C VAL A 126 -28.05 38.69 14.36
N THR A 127 -28.72 37.60 13.99
CA THR A 127 -30.12 37.32 14.36
C THR A 127 -30.21 36.13 15.32
N ALA A 128 -31.23 36.10 16.18
CA ALA A 128 -31.51 34.93 17.01
C ALA A 128 -31.82 33.70 16.13
N GLY A 129 -31.01 32.63 16.24
CA GLY A 129 -31.18 31.39 15.48
C GLY A 129 -30.12 31.12 14.38
N MET A 130 -28.86 31.51 14.58
CA MET A 130 -27.75 31.22 13.63
C MET A 130 -27.37 29.73 13.53
N GLU A 131 -28.02 28.84 14.29
CA GLU A 131 -27.68 27.42 14.41
C GLU A 131 -27.81 26.61 13.11
N ASP A 132 -28.41 27.17 12.04
CA ASP A 132 -28.52 26.55 10.71
C ASP A 132 -28.06 27.51 9.59
N ARG A 133 -27.25 28.54 9.91
CA ARG A 133 -26.90 29.61 8.97
C ARG A 133 -25.50 29.43 8.39
N PHE A 134 -25.39 29.56 7.08
CA PHE A 134 -24.12 29.68 6.35
C PHE A 134 -24.00 31.06 5.74
N ASP A 135 -22.80 31.65 5.77
CA ASP A 135 -22.51 32.92 5.11
C ASP A 135 -21.35 32.76 4.12
N LEU A 136 -21.43 33.42 2.96
CA LEU A 136 -20.34 33.45 1.98
C LEU A 136 -19.59 34.77 2.07
N VAL A 137 -18.28 34.69 2.30
CA VAL A 137 -17.35 35.81 2.14
C VAL A 137 -16.81 35.79 0.71
N TYR A 138 -17.02 36.87 -0.03
CA TYR A 138 -16.52 37.03 -1.40
C TYR A 138 -15.74 38.33 -1.55
N MET A 139 -14.89 38.38 -2.58
CA MET A 139 -14.11 39.56 -2.92
C MET A 139 -14.61 40.17 -4.23
N LEU A 140 -14.90 41.47 -4.20
CA LEU A 140 -15.14 42.33 -5.36
C LEU A 140 -13.89 43.15 -5.65
N ALA A 141 -13.36 43.07 -6.87
CA ALA A 141 -12.20 43.86 -7.30
C ALA A 141 -12.48 44.68 -8.57
N TRP A 142 -11.90 45.87 -8.64
CA TRP A 142 -11.94 46.75 -9.82
C TRP A 142 -10.70 47.65 -9.86
N GLU A 143 -10.52 48.36 -10.98
CA GLU A 143 -9.48 49.41 -11.11
C GLU A 143 -10.13 50.79 -11.18
N GLN A 144 -9.51 51.76 -10.52
CA GLN A 144 -9.99 53.13 -10.49
C GLN A 144 -8.87 54.17 -10.50
N PRO A 145 -9.08 55.34 -11.11
CA PRO A 145 -8.10 56.41 -11.08
C PRO A 145 -8.03 57.07 -9.69
N VAL A 146 -6.86 57.61 -9.38
CA VAL A 146 -6.55 58.43 -8.21
C VAL A 146 -5.90 59.72 -8.71
N SER A 147 -6.53 60.84 -8.40
CA SER A 147 -6.11 62.18 -8.81
C SER A 147 -5.23 62.83 -7.74
N ALA A 148 -4.57 63.94 -8.09
CA ALA A 148 -3.77 64.69 -7.13
C ALA A 148 -4.58 65.39 -6.02
N VAL A 149 -5.91 65.47 -6.20
CA VAL A 149 -6.84 65.95 -5.16
C VAL A 149 -7.06 64.86 -4.10
N GLU A 150 -6.95 63.59 -4.48
CA GLU A 150 -7.03 62.46 -3.55
C GLU A 150 -5.65 62.18 -2.95
N ASP A 151 -4.59 62.12 -3.75
CA ASP A 151 -3.21 61.91 -3.31
C ASP A 151 -2.32 63.11 -3.65
N ARG A 152 -2.01 63.92 -2.64
CA ARG A 152 -1.24 65.16 -2.81
C ARG A 152 0.21 64.93 -3.23
N GLU A 153 0.76 63.72 -3.07
CA GLU A 153 2.10 63.39 -3.55
C GLU A 153 2.21 63.45 -5.09
N LEU A 154 1.08 63.42 -5.80
CA LEU A 154 1.04 63.56 -7.25
C LEU A 154 1.22 65.01 -7.73
N LEU A 155 1.17 66.00 -6.82
CA LEU A 155 1.45 67.41 -7.14
C LEU A 155 2.96 67.63 -7.25
N GLU A 156 3.43 68.18 -8.37
CA GLU A 156 4.86 68.43 -8.58
C GLU A 156 5.28 69.76 -7.90
N PRO A 157 6.08 69.71 -6.80
CA PRO A 157 6.46 70.92 -6.08
C PRO A 157 7.27 71.90 -6.96
N ALA A 158 8.09 71.40 -7.88
CA ALA A 158 8.90 72.23 -8.78
C ALA A 158 8.06 73.02 -9.80
N LEU A 159 6.83 72.58 -10.09
CA LEU A 159 5.89 73.25 -10.97
C LEU A 159 4.88 74.11 -10.20
N GLY A 160 5.12 74.34 -8.91
CA GLY A 160 4.23 75.12 -8.05
C GLY A 160 3.01 74.34 -7.58
N GLY A 161 3.15 73.01 -7.39
CA GLY A 161 2.07 72.15 -6.92
C GLY A 161 1.00 71.91 -8.00
N ARG A 162 1.44 71.76 -9.26
CA ARG A 162 0.54 71.43 -10.37
C ARG A 162 0.37 69.92 -10.48
N ASP A 163 -0.86 69.51 -10.74
CA ASP A 163 -1.18 68.15 -11.17
C ASP A 163 -0.62 67.93 -12.59
N THR A 164 -0.15 66.70 -12.84
CA THR A 164 0.39 66.29 -14.15
C THR A 164 -0.26 65.02 -14.73
N SER A 165 -0.75 64.11 -13.88
CA SER A 165 -1.25 62.79 -14.27
C SER A 165 -1.99 62.13 -13.12
N VAL A 166 -2.84 61.15 -13.44
CA VAL A 166 -3.51 60.28 -12.45
C VAL A 166 -2.74 58.96 -12.26
N ARG A 167 -3.09 58.18 -11.23
CA ARG A 167 -2.66 56.79 -11.06
C ARG A 167 -3.85 55.86 -11.12
N ILE A 168 -3.69 54.66 -11.67
CA ILE A 168 -4.71 53.62 -11.58
C ILE A 168 -4.40 52.76 -10.36
N LYS A 169 -5.35 52.70 -9.42
CA LYS A 169 -5.29 51.84 -8.23
C LYS A 169 -6.20 50.63 -8.43
N ARG A 170 -5.71 49.46 -8.03
CA ARG A 170 -6.53 48.26 -7.87
C ARG A 170 -7.22 48.30 -6.52
N MET A 171 -8.53 48.14 -6.54
CA MET A 171 -9.41 48.16 -5.38
C MET A 171 -9.88 46.74 -5.10
N ARG A 172 -10.09 46.43 -3.82
CA ARG A 172 -10.70 45.18 -3.37
C ARG A 172 -11.64 45.43 -2.20
N ARG A 173 -12.80 44.78 -2.20
CA ARG A 173 -13.72 44.76 -1.05
C ARG A 173 -14.06 43.33 -0.71
N PHE A 174 -14.08 43.03 0.57
CA PHE A 174 -14.64 41.78 1.06
C PHE A 174 -16.03 42.06 1.58
N GLU A 175 -17.01 41.39 0.99
CA GLU A 175 -18.43 41.50 1.30
C GLU A 175 -18.97 40.13 1.72
N VAL A 176 -20.11 40.14 2.41
CA VAL A 176 -20.72 38.93 2.97
C VAL A 176 -22.13 38.75 2.41
N LEU A 177 -22.36 37.64 1.72
CA LEU A 177 -23.70 37.17 1.37
C LEU A 177 -24.20 36.30 2.51
N SER A 178 -25.25 36.78 3.19
CA SER A 178 -25.80 36.12 4.38
C SER A 178 -26.83 35.04 4.03
N ASP A 179 -26.91 34.00 4.85
CA ASP A 179 -27.97 32.97 4.82
C ASP A 179 -28.04 32.19 3.48
N VAL A 180 -26.89 31.70 3.02
CA VAL A 180 -26.80 30.84 1.82
C VAL A 180 -27.27 29.43 2.12
N SER A 181 -27.76 28.71 1.09
CA SER A 181 -28.45 27.43 1.31
C SER A 181 -27.57 26.28 1.78
N ALA A 182 -26.24 26.36 1.62
CA ALA A 182 -25.29 25.34 2.00
C ALA A 182 -23.90 25.93 2.31
N GLY A 183 -23.13 25.24 3.15
CA GLY A 183 -21.75 25.60 3.51
C GLY A 183 -20.70 25.31 2.44
N ASP A 184 -21.08 24.70 1.30
CA ASP A 184 -20.15 24.41 0.22
C ASP A 184 -19.88 25.66 -0.66
N CYS A 185 -18.60 25.90 -0.96
CA CYS A 185 -18.16 27.09 -1.68
C CYS A 185 -18.77 27.25 -3.07
N GLN A 186 -19.14 26.16 -3.75
CA GLN A 186 -19.61 26.21 -5.13
C GLN A 186 -21.08 26.61 -5.21
N THR A 187 -21.94 26.03 -4.38
CA THR A 187 -23.37 26.36 -4.28
C THR A 187 -23.53 27.79 -3.78
N ALA A 188 -22.84 28.15 -2.71
CA ALA A 188 -22.89 29.49 -2.14
C ALA A 188 -22.46 30.56 -3.15
N PHE A 189 -21.37 30.33 -3.89
CA PHE A 189 -20.94 31.25 -4.95
C PHE A 189 -21.92 31.29 -6.13
N GLY A 190 -22.57 30.16 -6.45
CA GLY A 190 -23.64 30.09 -7.45
C GLY A 190 -24.82 31.02 -7.12
N GLU A 191 -25.27 31.01 -5.86
CA GLU A 191 -26.34 31.90 -5.38
C GLU A 191 -25.98 33.37 -5.52
N LEU A 192 -24.73 33.75 -5.18
CA LEU A 192 -24.23 35.10 -5.42
C LEU A 192 -24.35 35.48 -6.90
N ILE A 193 -23.88 34.62 -7.81
CA ILE A 193 -23.92 34.90 -9.25
C ILE A 193 -25.37 35.03 -9.76
N GLU A 194 -26.29 34.20 -9.27
CA GLU A 194 -27.71 34.29 -9.64
C GLU A 194 -28.36 35.61 -9.17
N SER A 195 -27.91 36.17 -8.04
CA SER A 195 -28.39 37.47 -7.55
C SER A 195 -27.94 38.65 -8.42
N LEU A 196 -26.83 38.51 -9.17
CA LEU A 196 -26.20 39.57 -9.96
C LEU A 196 -26.83 39.73 -11.35
N THR A 197 -28.12 40.10 -11.39
CA THR A 197 -28.94 40.09 -12.62
C THR A 197 -28.57 41.11 -13.71
N ARG A 198 -27.85 42.20 -13.37
CA ARG A 198 -27.47 43.30 -14.28
C ARG A 198 -26.21 43.03 -15.12
N GLY A 199 -25.55 41.90 -14.90
CA GLY A 199 -24.40 41.44 -15.68
C GLY A 199 -24.49 39.96 -16.01
N ASP A 200 -23.57 39.49 -16.85
CA ASP A 200 -23.33 38.08 -17.13
C ASP A 200 -21.94 37.72 -16.59
N TYR A 201 -21.87 36.76 -15.67
CA TYR A 201 -20.61 36.35 -15.06
C TYR A 201 -19.83 35.43 -16.02
N ASP A 202 -18.62 35.83 -16.37
CA ASP A 202 -17.71 35.02 -17.16
C ASP A 202 -16.75 34.25 -16.24
N SER A 203 -17.05 32.96 -16.06
CA SER A 203 -16.22 32.05 -15.25
C SER A 203 -14.76 31.90 -15.73
N SER A 204 -14.46 32.23 -16.99
CA SER A 204 -13.10 32.12 -17.54
C SER A 204 -12.22 33.33 -17.20
N SER A 205 -12.82 34.49 -16.94
CA SER A 205 -12.11 35.73 -16.56
C SER A 205 -12.40 36.17 -15.13
N GLY A 206 -13.44 35.63 -14.50
CA GLY A 206 -13.94 36.07 -13.19
C GLY A 206 -14.61 37.44 -13.25
N GLU A 207 -14.87 37.97 -14.45
CA GLU A 207 -15.48 39.28 -14.69
C GLU A 207 -17.00 39.18 -14.73
N LEU A 208 -17.68 40.16 -14.13
CA LEU A 208 -19.11 40.38 -14.34
C LEU A 208 -19.29 41.39 -15.48
N VAL A 209 -19.64 40.89 -16.67
CA VAL A 209 -19.77 41.73 -17.87
C VAL A 209 -21.13 42.41 -17.86
N SER A 210 -21.16 43.74 -17.89
CA SER A 210 -22.42 44.50 -17.90
C SER A 210 -23.31 44.17 -19.11
N LYS A 211 -24.64 44.15 -18.90
CA LYS A 211 -25.64 44.00 -19.97
C LYS A 211 -25.90 45.30 -20.72
N ALA A 212 -25.64 46.46 -20.13
CA ALA A 212 -25.92 47.74 -20.77
C ALA A 212 -25.06 47.95 -22.03
N ARG A 213 -25.67 48.53 -23.06
CA ARG A 213 -24.95 49.02 -24.24
C ARG A 213 -25.42 50.42 -24.57
N LEU A 214 -24.52 51.30 -24.97
CA LEU A 214 -24.83 52.67 -25.36
C LEU A 214 -24.59 52.88 -26.86
N SER A 215 -25.50 53.59 -27.50
CA SER A 215 -25.31 54.18 -28.83
C SER A 215 -25.58 55.68 -28.78
N VAL A 216 -24.86 56.44 -29.60
CA VAL A 216 -24.96 57.89 -29.72
C VAL A 216 -25.64 58.22 -31.04
N SER A 217 -26.64 59.09 -30.96
CA SER A 217 -27.35 59.65 -32.10
C SER A 217 -27.31 61.17 -32.03
N PHE A 218 -27.57 61.81 -33.16
CA PHE A 218 -27.59 63.26 -33.27
C PHE A 218 -29.03 63.74 -33.28
N ASP A 219 -29.32 64.78 -32.51
CA ASP A 219 -30.65 65.37 -32.49
C ASP A 219 -30.94 65.94 -33.88
N ALA A 220 -31.96 65.40 -34.53
CA ALA A 220 -32.50 65.94 -35.77
C ALA A 220 -33.69 66.82 -35.41
N ASP A 221 -33.73 68.08 -35.82
CA ASP A 221 -34.98 68.82 -35.73
C ASP A 221 -35.35 69.63 -36.98
N PRO A 222 -36.62 69.53 -37.44
CA PRO A 222 -37.20 70.47 -38.37
C PRO A 222 -37.82 71.64 -37.59
N VAL A 223 -37.21 72.83 -37.63
CA VAL A 223 -37.90 74.06 -37.20
C VAL A 223 -37.68 75.18 -38.22
N GLU A 224 -38.78 75.88 -38.51
CA GLU A 224 -38.95 76.90 -39.56
C GLU A 224 -37.79 77.89 -39.68
N GLN A 225 -37.40 78.14 -40.94
CA GLN A 225 -36.38 79.11 -41.32
C GLN A 225 -36.70 80.51 -40.78
N ASP A 226 -36.09 80.89 -39.66
CA ASP A 226 -35.80 82.29 -39.39
C ASP A 226 -34.61 82.68 -40.29
N ILE A 227 -34.88 83.54 -41.27
CA ILE A 227 -33.93 84.01 -42.29
C ILE A 227 -32.81 84.88 -41.65
N CYS A 228 -32.88 85.13 -40.33
CA CYS A 228 -31.88 85.87 -39.56
C CYS A 228 -31.15 85.02 -38.49
N ALA A 229 -31.45 83.72 -38.34
CA ALA A 229 -30.69 82.81 -37.46
C ALA A 229 -29.53 82.16 -38.24
N ASP A 230 -28.38 81.96 -37.60
CA ASP A 230 -27.25 81.22 -38.17
C ASP A 230 -27.72 79.81 -38.62
N PRO A 231 -27.18 79.23 -39.72
CA PRO A 231 -27.58 77.91 -40.16
C PRO A 231 -27.32 76.89 -39.03
N THR A 232 -28.40 76.31 -38.50
CA THR A 232 -28.31 75.22 -37.52
C THR A 232 -27.56 74.06 -38.14
N THR A 233 -26.38 73.77 -37.62
CA THR A 233 -25.59 72.61 -38.03
C THR A 233 -26.14 71.40 -37.30
N SER A 234 -26.47 70.33 -38.01
CA SER A 234 -26.91 69.07 -37.39
C SER A 234 -25.73 68.44 -36.63
N GLY A 235 -25.99 67.85 -35.46
CA GLY A 235 -24.99 67.21 -34.62
C GLY A 235 -24.55 68.05 -33.42
N TYR A 236 -23.31 67.89 -32.99
CA TYR A 236 -22.75 68.57 -31.82
C TYR A 236 -22.65 70.10 -32.02
N VAL A 237 -23.32 70.88 -31.17
CA VAL A 237 -23.50 72.34 -31.36
C VAL A 237 -22.67 73.24 -30.44
N GLU A 238 -21.93 72.68 -29.49
CA GLU A 238 -21.10 73.47 -28.58
C GLU A 238 -19.83 74.01 -29.26
N ALA A 239 -19.21 75.01 -28.65
CA ALA A 239 -18.06 75.72 -29.24
C ALA A 239 -16.69 75.05 -28.99
N GLU A 240 -16.61 74.12 -28.04
CA GLU A 240 -15.34 73.55 -27.57
C GLU A 240 -15.21 72.06 -27.90
N ASN A 241 -13.98 71.56 -27.88
CA ASN A 241 -13.74 70.12 -27.99
C ASN A 241 -14.00 69.47 -26.63
N GLN A 242 -14.99 68.58 -26.55
CA GLN A 242 -15.39 67.99 -25.27
C GLN A 242 -15.19 66.47 -25.24
N ALA A 243 -14.84 65.95 -24.07
CA ALA A 243 -14.91 64.53 -23.73
C ALA A 243 -16.07 64.35 -22.74
N ILE A 244 -17.22 63.92 -23.23
CA ILE A 244 -18.44 63.82 -22.44
C ILE A 244 -18.50 62.44 -21.79
N ARG A 245 -18.58 62.39 -20.45
CA ARG A 245 -18.85 61.15 -19.72
C ARG A 245 -20.35 60.98 -19.56
N VAL A 246 -20.87 59.79 -19.83
CA VAL A 246 -22.22 59.35 -19.44
C VAL A 246 -22.06 58.19 -18.48
N GLU A 247 -22.62 58.29 -17.28
CA GLU A 247 -22.49 57.27 -16.22
C GLU A 247 -23.86 56.84 -15.72
N LEU A 248 -24.03 55.53 -15.54
CA LEU A 248 -25.24 54.93 -15.00
C LEU A 248 -25.28 55.00 -13.47
N ARG A 249 -26.46 55.28 -12.97
CA ARG A 249 -26.91 55.05 -11.60
C ARG A 249 -27.84 53.84 -11.60
N GLU A 250 -28.63 53.65 -10.55
CA GLU A 250 -29.54 52.51 -10.44
C GLU A 250 -30.52 52.40 -11.62
N ASP A 251 -31.39 53.38 -11.83
CA ASP A 251 -32.37 53.46 -12.94
C ASP A 251 -32.29 54.79 -13.70
N LYS A 252 -31.16 55.49 -13.51
CA LYS A 252 -30.93 56.84 -14.02
C LYS A 252 -29.52 56.98 -14.57
N LEU A 253 -29.24 58.10 -15.21
CA LEU A 253 -27.91 58.46 -15.67
C LEU A 253 -27.57 59.90 -15.31
N VAL A 254 -26.27 60.16 -15.26
CA VAL A 254 -25.67 61.50 -15.17
C VAL A 254 -24.65 61.66 -16.29
N TRP A 255 -24.36 62.90 -16.67
CA TRP A 255 -23.32 63.16 -17.66
C TRP A 255 -22.54 64.43 -17.33
N GLY A 256 -21.33 64.57 -17.87
CA GLY A 256 -20.50 65.75 -17.59
C GLY A 256 -19.39 65.97 -18.63
N TYR A 257 -18.92 67.22 -18.72
CA TYR A 257 -17.78 67.63 -19.53
C TYR A 257 -16.44 67.17 -18.95
N ASP A 258 -15.38 67.17 -19.77
CA ASP A 258 -14.01 66.82 -19.37
C ASP A 258 -13.92 65.46 -18.64
N ASN A 259 -14.70 64.47 -19.08
CA ASN A 259 -14.88 63.16 -18.45
C ASN A 259 -15.34 63.23 -16.98
N ALA A 260 -16.02 64.31 -16.59
CA ALA A 260 -16.38 64.64 -15.20
C ALA A 260 -15.19 64.57 -14.24
N SER A 261 -14.01 65.02 -14.68
CA SER A 261 -12.73 64.98 -13.95
C SER A 261 -12.61 66.00 -12.82
N ARG A 262 -13.47 67.01 -12.78
CA ARG A 262 -13.41 68.11 -11.82
C ARG A 262 -13.78 67.60 -10.41
N LEU A 263 -12.77 67.44 -9.56
CA LEU A 263 -12.87 66.96 -8.19
C LEU A 263 -12.28 67.99 -7.22
N TYR A 264 -12.94 68.23 -6.10
CA TYR A 264 -12.49 69.20 -5.09
C TYR A 264 -12.65 68.64 -3.67
N ARG A 265 -11.77 69.02 -2.72
CA ARG A 265 -12.01 68.80 -1.29
C ARG A 265 -12.88 69.92 -0.73
N VAL A 266 -13.97 69.56 -0.03
CA VAL A 266 -14.93 70.52 0.56
C VAL A 266 -15.28 70.17 2.00
N GLN A 267 -15.57 71.18 2.82
CA GLN A 267 -16.08 71.03 4.18
C GLN A 267 -17.48 71.62 4.31
N VAL A 268 -18.31 71.03 5.17
CA VAL A 268 -19.66 71.54 5.48
C VAL A 268 -19.56 72.55 6.63
N LEU A 269 -20.05 73.78 6.41
CA LEU A 269 -20.01 74.87 7.41
C LEU A 269 -21.30 75.00 8.25
N ASP A 270 -22.47 74.82 7.64
CA ASP A 270 -23.79 74.98 8.27
C ASP A 270 -24.83 74.14 7.50
N THR A 271 -25.83 73.62 8.21
CA THR A 271 -26.87 72.67 7.73
C THR A 271 -28.31 73.17 8.00
N ASN A 272 -28.57 74.46 7.81
CA ASN A 272 -29.90 75.05 8.02
C ASN A 272 -30.67 75.24 6.69
N GLU A 273 -31.45 74.23 6.29
CA GLU A 273 -32.30 74.15 5.08
C GLU A 273 -31.55 74.07 3.73
N LYS A 274 -30.25 74.38 3.70
CA LYS A 274 -29.31 74.23 2.58
C LYS A 274 -27.86 74.17 3.07
N SER A 275 -27.12 73.13 2.72
CA SER A 275 -25.74 72.97 3.17
C SER A 275 -24.80 73.98 2.50
N ARG A 276 -24.04 74.71 3.32
CA ARG A 276 -22.98 75.61 2.86
C ARG A 276 -21.64 74.88 2.88
N LEU A 277 -20.95 74.88 1.74
CA LEU A 277 -19.68 74.19 1.54
C LEU A 277 -18.54 75.19 1.39
N THR A 278 -17.39 74.90 2.00
CA THR A 278 -16.13 75.63 1.81
C THR A 278 -15.11 74.76 1.10
N PHE A 279 -14.45 75.32 0.08
CA PHE A 279 -13.46 74.61 -0.71
C PHE A 279 -12.09 74.66 -0.04
N LEU A 280 -11.52 73.48 0.22
CA LEU A 280 -10.12 73.32 0.60
C LEU A 280 -9.22 73.31 -0.64
N THR A 281 -9.70 72.70 -1.73
CA THR A 281 -9.05 72.75 -3.04
C THR A 281 -9.77 73.77 -3.93
N GLU A 282 -9.14 74.91 -4.19
CA GLU A 282 -9.74 75.96 -5.03
C GLU A 282 -9.79 75.57 -6.51
N PRO A 283 -10.87 75.90 -7.24
CA PRO A 283 -10.91 75.77 -8.69
C PRO A 283 -9.84 76.63 -9.37
N GLY A 284 -9.17 76.08 -10.39
CA GLY A 284 -8.01 76.70 -11.01
C GLY A 284 -8.31 77.96 -11.85
N ASP A 285 -9.51 78.05 -12.43
CA ASP A 285 -9.99 79.21 -13.20
C ASP A 285 -11.53 79.30 -13.23
N VAL A 286 -12.05 80.38 -13.82
CA VAL A 286 -13.48 80.71 -13.87
C VAL A 286 -14.32 79.66 -14.62
N THR A 287 -13.74 78.93 -15.59
CA THR A 287 -14.46 77.88 -16.35
C THR A 287 -14.66 76.60 -15.54
N HIS A 288 -13.85 76.43 -14.49
CA HIS A 288 -13.92 75.31 -13.56
C HIS A 288 -14.81 75.60 -12.34
N PHE A 289 -15.36 76.81 -12.21
CA PHE A 289 -16.22 77.19 -11.09
C PHE A 289 -17.56 76.45 -11.17
N PRO A 290 -18.00 75.77 -10.09
CA PRO A 290 -19.37 75.30 -10.00
C PRO A 290 -20.36 76.48 -10.05
N LEU A 291 -21.21 76.49 -11.07
CA LEU A 291 -22.21 77.53 -11.32
C LEU A 291 -23.55 77.19 -10.68
N ALA A 292 -24.37 78.22 -10.46
CA ALA A 292 -25.74 77.99 -10.00
C ALA A 292 -26.51 77.13 -11.01
N ASP A 293 -27.39 76.26 -10.51
CA ASP A 293 -28.16 75.27 -11.24
C ASP A 293 -27.38 74.06 -11.82
N GLN A 294 -26.05 74.03 -11.70
CA GLN A 294 -25.27 72.81 -12.01
C GLN A 294 -25.51 71.71 -10.96
N VAL A 295 -25.28 70.47 -11.36
CA VAL A 295 -25.37 69.31 -10.47
C VAL A 295 -23.98 69.03 -9.92
N VAL A 296 -23.89 68.76 -8.62
CA VAL A 296 -22.66 68.34 -7.96
C VAL A 296 -22.92 67.06 -7.18
N GLU A 297 -21.88 66.25 -7.04
CA GLU A 297 -21.91 65.01 -6.28
C GLU A 297 -20.95 65.10 -5.11
N ILE A 298 -21.48 64.85 -3.91
CA ILE A 298 -20.71 64.77 -2.67
C ILE A 298 -20.36 63.31 -2.42
N LEU A 299 -19.06 63.03 -2.34
CA LEU A 299 -18.48 61.71 -2.21
C LEU A 299 -17.75 61.56 -0.85
N PRO A 300 -18.06 60.52 -0.06
CA PRO A 300 -17.33 60.22 1.17
C PRO A 300 -15.97 59.56 0.90
N TRP A 301 -15.21 59.30 1.96
CA TRP A 301 -13.94 58.57 1.89
C TRP A 301 -14.20 57.09 1.59
N GLY A 302 -13.70 56.60 0.46
CA GLY A 302 -13.88 55.21 0.03
C GLY A 302 -12.74 54.28 0.46
N ALA A 303 -11.48 54.73 0.37
CA ALA A 303 -10.30 53.93 0.71
C ALA A 303 -9.17 54.77 1.33
N LEU A 304 -8.29 54.13 2.10
CA LEU A 304 -7.13 54.71 2.76
C LEU A 304 -5.84 54.29 2.07
N LEU A 305 -5.00 55.26 1.74
CA LEU A 305 -3.66 55.03 1.21
C LEU A 305 -2.63 54.89 2.35
N PRO A 306 -1.51 54.19 2.12
CA PRO A 306 -0.46 54.02 3.14
C PRO A 306 0.18 55.33 3.64
N ASN A 307 0.10 56.41 2.86
CA ASN A 307 0.56 57.76 3.25
C ASN A 307 -0.49 58.57 4.03
N GLY A 308 -1.64 57.96 4.39
CA GLY A 308 -2.71 58.60 5.14
C GLY A 308 -3.68 59.43 4.29
N GLU A 309 -3.47 59.52 2.97
CA GLU A 309 -4.42 60.15 2.04
C GLU A 309 -5.63 59.25 1.77
N LYS A 310 -6.74 59.84 1.32
CA LYS A 310 -8.03 59.13 1.14
C LYS A 310 -8.46 59.17 -0.30
N VAL A 311 -8.98 58.08 -0.81
CA VAL A 311 -9.56 57.99 -2.16
C VAL A 311 -11.08 58.12 -2.06
N ALA A 312 -11.71 58.86 -2.97
CA ALA A 312 -13.15 59.10 -2.94
C ALA A 312 -13.95 57.84 -3.28
N GLU A 313 -15.09 57.63 -2.62
CA GLU A 313 -16.03 56.54 -2.93
C GLU A 313 -16.54 56.62 -4.37
N SER A 314 -16.87 55.47 -4.98
CA SER A 314 -17.29 55.36 -6.39
C SER A 314 -18.46 56.30 -6.75
N GLN A 315 -19.47 56.35 -5.90
CA GLN A 315 -20.67 57.15 -6.05
C GLN A 315 -21.11 57.76 -4.71
N GLY A 316 -21.85 58.87 -4.78
CA GLY A 316 -22.33 59.59 -3.60
C GLY A 316 -23.60 60.38 -3.87
N MET A 317 -23.90 61.36 -3.02
CA MET A 317 -25.15 62.12 -3.05
C MET A 317 -25.08 63.23 -4.10
N LEU A 318 -26.11 63.34 -4.95
CA LEU A 318 -26.25 64.45 -5.89
C LEU A 318 -27.06 65.59 -5.29
N ALA A 319 -26.61 66.82 -5.51
CA ALA A 319 -27.31 68.04 -5.14
C ALA A 319 -27.17 69.09 -6.25
N ARG A 320 -28.10 70.04 -6.31
CA ARG A 320 -28.00 71.20 -7.21
C ARG A 320 -27.30 72.35 -6.50
N VAL A 321 -26.44 73.06 -7.22
CA VAL A 321 -25.79 74.27 -6.74
C VAL A 321 -26.81 75.41 -6.68
N SER A 322 -27.11 75.92 -5.49
CA SER A 322 -28.01 77.06 -5.27
C SER A 322 -27.32 78.40 -5.49
N THR A 323 -26.04 78.53 -5.12
CA THR A 323 -25.25 79.75 -5.33
C THR A 323 -23.94 79.40 -6.03
N THR A 324 -23.60 80.15 -7.07
CA THR A 324 -22.30 80.04 -7.76
C THR A 324 -21.15 80.19 -6.77
N TYR A 325 -20.07 79.45 -6.98
CA TYR A 325 -18.85 79.54 -6.21
C TYR A 325 -18.32 80.99 -6.12
N ASP A 326 -18.07 81.47 -4.91
CA ASP A 326 -17.48 82.79 -4.66
C ASP A 326 -15.98 82.65 -4.38
N PRO A 327 -15.08 83.11 -5.28
CA PRO A 327 -13.64 82.99 -5.09
C PRO A 327 -13.08 83.84 -3.93
N SER A 328 -13.86 84.79 -3.39
CA SER A 328 -13.43 85.62 -2.27
C SER A 328 -13.67 84.96 -0.91
N THR A 329 -14.73 84.15 -0.79
CA THR A 329 -15.06 83.39 0.42
C THR A 329 -14.69 81.91 0.32
N LYS A 330 -14.48 81.40 -0.89
CA LYS A 330 -14.32 79.97 -1.23
C LYS A 330 -15.55 79.12 -0.93
N GLU A 331 -16.73 79.73 -0.92
CA GLU A 331 -17.97 79.08 -0.49
C GLU A 331 -18.95 78.85 -1.66
N LEU A 332 -19.78 77.81 -1.54
CA LEU A 332 -21.01 77.63 -2.33
C LEU A 332 -22.11 77.01 -1.46
N VAL A 333 -23.37 77.12 -1.91
CA VAL A 333 -24.53 76.53 -1.23
C VAL A 333 -25.19 75.51 -2.15
N ILE A 334 -25.48 74.31 -1.63
CA ILE A 334 -26.25 73.27 -2.33
C ILE A 334 -27.71 73.23 -1.86
N ASP A 335 -28.62 72.74 -2.70
CA ASP A 335 -30.06 72.70 -2.43
C ASP A 335 -30.53 71.52 -1.56
N THR A 336 -29.64 70.56 -1.31
CA THR A 336 -29.90 69.33 -0.55
C THR A 336 -28.84 69.22 0.55
N ASP A 337 -29.25 68.90 1.77
CA ASP A 337 -28.30 68.79 2.88
C ASP A 337 -27.46 67.51 2.80
N VAL A 338 -26.17 67.62 3.14
CA VAL A 338 -25.29 66.45 3.29
C VAL A 338 -25.85 65.58 4.44
N PRO A 339 -25.95 64.24 4.27
CA PRO A 339 -26.53 63.38 5.30
C PRO A 339 -25.84 63.56 6.65
N ALA A 340 -26.64 63.68 7.72
CA ALA A 340 -26.12 63.86 9.08
C ALA A 340 -25.20 62.69 9.49
N ASP A 341 -25.62 61.45 9.17
CA ASP A 341 -24.87 60.22 9.44
C ASP A 341 -23.46 60.25 8.82
N TRP A 342 -23.28 60.90 7.65
CA TRP A 342 -21.95 61.02 7.02
C TRP A 342 -21.06 62.02 7.76
N ILE A 343 -21.65 63.08 8.31
CA ILE A 343 -20.94 64.09 9.09
C ILE A 343 -20.54 63.50 10.46
N GLU A 344 -21.44 62.77 11.10
CA GLU A 344 -21.21 62.05 12.36
C GLU A 344 -20.15 60.96 12.18
N TRP A 345 -20.27 60.11 11.15
CA TRP A 345 -19.27 59.10 10.82
C TRP A 345 -17.89 59.73 10.65
N LEU A 346 -17.79 60.82 9.90
CA LEU A 346 -16.52 61.51 9.65
C LEU A 346 -15.91 62.07 10.94
N ALA A 347 -16.74 62.52 11.89
CA ALA A 347 -16.31 63.04 13.18
C ALA A 347 -15.76 61.92 14.10
N ASP A 348 -16.40 60.75 14.11
CA ASP A 348 -16.06 59.64 15.01
C ASP A 348 -14.86 58.79 14.54
N HIS A 349 -14.39 59.01 13.32
CA HIS A 349 -13.30 58.23 12.70
C HIS A 349 -11.96 59.01 12.65
N ASP A 350 -11.45 59.46 13.81
CA ASP A 350 -10.15 60.13 13.93
C ASP A 350 -8.95 59.23 13.59
N VAL A 351 -9.10 57.91 13.70
CA VAL A 351 -8.09 56.91 13.31
C VAL A 351 -7.63 57.04 11.86
N TYR A 352 -8.46 57.61 10.98
CA TYR A 352 -8.11 57.83 9.59
C TYR A 352 -7.54 59.23 9.33
N ASP A 353 -7.41 60.10 10.33
CA ASP A 353 -6.90 61.45 10.11
C ASP A 353 -5.45 61.45 9.60
N ASN A 354 -5.15 62.38 8.68
CA ASN A 354 -3.79 62.60 8.24
C ASN A 354 -3.17 63.70 9.12
N GLU A 355 -2.10 63.36 9.84
CA GLU A 355 -1.41 64.32 10.71
C GLU A 355 -0.75 65.47 9.96
N ASP A 356 -0.46 65.28 8.66
CA ASP A 356 0.09 66.31 7.79
C ASP A 356 -0.95 67.37 7.36
N ASP A 357 -2.25 67.08 7.54
CA ASP A 357 -3.31 68.07 7.30
C ASP A 357 -3.46 69.02 8.51
N PRO A 358 -3.67 70.34 8.25
CA PRO A 358 -4.05 71.28 9.31
C PRO A 358 -5.23 70.73 10.12
N SER A 359 -5.20 70.89 11.44
CA SER A 359 -6.18 70.27 12.35
C SER A 359 -7.64 70.54 11.96
N GLU A 360 -7.90 71.73 11.44
CA GLU A 360 -9.20 72.23 11.00
C GLU A 360 -9.61 71.74 9.60
N GLU A 361 -8.69 71.15 8.82
CA GLU A 361 -8.89 70.67 7.44
C GLU A 361 -8.86 69.12 7.32
N ARG A 362 -8.60 68.39 8.41
CA ARG A 362 -8.48 66.92 8.43
C ARG A 362 -9.74 66.18 8.00
N LYS A 363 -10.92 66.79 8.23
CA LYS A 363 -12.24 66.22 7.94
C LYS A 363 -12.85 66.92 6.74
N PHE A 364 -13.08 66.22 5.63
CA PHE A 364 -13.61 66.79 4.40
C PHE A 364 -14.33 65.73 3.56
N PHE A 365 -15.16 66.20 2.61
CA PHE A 365 -15.77 65.41 1.56
C PHE A 365 -15.14 65.76 0.20
N TYR A 366 -15.36 64.91 -0.79
CA TYR A 366 -15.05 65.22 -2.18
C TYR A 366 -16.28 65.75 -2.91
N LEU A 367 -16.10 66.75 -3.78
CA LEU A 367 -17.15 67.30 -4.63
C LEU A 367 -16.77 67.11 -6.10
N ARG A 368 -17.64 66.44 -6.86
CA ARG A 368 -17.54 66.24 -8.31
C ARG A 368 -18.63 67.04 -9.02
N VAL A 369 -18.35 67.57 -10.22
CA VAL A 369 -19.31 68.38 -11.00
C VAL A 369 -19.91 67.56 -12.15
N TRP A 370 -21.22 67.69 -12.34
CA TRP A 370 -22.00 67.07 -13.39
C TRP A 370 -22.85 68.09 -14.15
N GLU A 371 -23.19 67.74 -15.37
CA GLU A 371 -24.09 68.48 -16.25
C GLU A 371 -25.43 67.79 -16.37
N ARG A 372 -26.44 68.56 -16.79
CA ARG A 372 -27.82 68.09 -16.78
C ARG A 372 -28.63 68.49 -18.01
N GLY A 373 -28.27 69.57 -18.68
CA GLY A 373 -29.12 70.12 -19.74
C GLY A 373 -30.34 70.89 -19.22
N GLY A 374 -31.30 71.18 -20.10
CA GLY A 374 -32.44 72.07 -19.86
C GLY A 374 -33.31 71.81 -18.61
N ALA A 375 -34.07 72.84 -18.22
CA ALA A 375 -34.76 72.96 -16.93
C ALA A 375 -35.76 71.82 -16.61
N SER A 376 -35.33 70.87 -15.75
CA SER A 376 -36.21 69.98 -15.00
C SER A 376 -35.94 70.09 -13.49
N ASP A 377 -36.74 69.41 -12.65
CA ASP A 377 -36.64 69.47 -11.17
C ASP A 377 -35.75 68.36 -10.55
N SER A 378 -35.57 67.18 -11.17
CA SER A 378 -34.76 66.03 -10.66
C SER A 378 -33.24 66.00 -10.99
N THR A 379 -32.34 65.93 -10.00
CA THR A 379 -30.85 65.91 -10.13
C THR A 379 -30.25 64.83 -11.05
N GLU A 380 -31.06 63.86 -11.49
CA GLU A 380 -30.65 62.72 -12.30
C GLU A 380 -31.60 62.56 -13.50
N ILE A 381 -31.13 61.93 -14.58
CA ILE A 381 -31.93 61.72 -15.80
C ILE A 381 -32.44 60.28 -15.81
N SER A 382 -33.75 60.09 -15.69
CA SER A 382 -34.36 58.76 -15.87
C SER A 382 -34.20 58.29 -17.32
N TYR A 383 -33.90 57.01 -17.50
CA TYR A 383 -33.92 56.37 -18.81
C TYR A 383 -34.74 55.08 -18.73
N SER A 384 -35.26 54.64 -19.87
CA SER A 384 -35.75 53.27 -20.04
C SER A 384 -34.95 52.60 -21.15
N SER A 385 -34.84 51.27 -21.09
CA SER A 385 -34.25 50.48 -22.18
C SER A 385 -34.83 50.91 -23.54
N ASP A 386 -33.93 51.11 -24.51
CA ASP A 386 -34.17 51.55 -25.87
C ASP A 386 -34.84 52.93 -26.04
N SER A 387 -34.88 53.76 -24.98
CA SER A 387 -35.33 55.15 -25.08
C SER A 387 -34.20 56.10 -25.46
N LEU A 388 -34.56 57.17 -26.16
CA LEU A 388 -33.66 58.26 -26.52
C LEU A 388 -33.56 59.27 -25.38
N VAL A 389 -32.35 59.54 -24.91
CA VAL A 389 -32.07 60.50 -23.84
C VAL A 389 -31.16 61.61 -24.37
N SER A 390 -31.65 62.85 -24.39
CA SER A 390 -30.85 64.00 -24.85
C SER A 390 -29.88 64.48 -23.78
N LEU A 391 -28.62 64.70 -24.16
CA LEU A 391 -27.55 65.23 -23.31
C LEU A 391 -27.59 66.76 -23.29
N GLY A 392 -28.69 67.29 -22.77
CA GLY A 392 -28.93 68.72 -22.66
C GLY A 392 -28.97 69.47 -23.99
N ASN A 393 -28.20 70.55 -24.09
CA ASN A 393 -28.17 71.39 -25.29
C ASN A 393 -27.01 71.02 -26.24
N THR A 394 -26.32 69.90 -26.01
CA THR A 394 -25.13 69.51 -26.79
C THR A 394 -25.46 69.10 -28.23
N GLY A 395 -26.71 68.78 -28.54
CA GLY A 395 -27.15 68.21 -29.83
C GLY A 395 -26.88 66.71 -29.96
N LEU A 396 -26.49 66.05 -28.87
CA LEU A 396 -26.26 64.60 -28.78
C LEU A 396 -27.36 63.95 -27.93
N SER A 397 -27.84 62.81 -28.40
CA SER A 397 -28.72 61.92 -27.63
C SER A 397 -28.12 60.53 -27.54
N VAL A 398 -28.35 59.85 -26.42
CA VAL A 398 -27.89 58.48 -26.16
C VAL A 398 -29.06 57.52 -26.00
N THR A 399 -28.85 56.27 -26.39
CA THR A 399 -29.80 55.17 -26.18
C THR A 399 -29.11 54.04 -25.43
N ILE A 400 -29.68 53.63 -24.30
CA ILE A 400 -29.22 52.52 -23.47
C ILE A 400 -30.08 51.30 -23.77
N SER A 401 -29.50 50.20 -24.22
CA SER A 401 -30.27 49.03 -24.68
C SER A 401 -30.81 48.15 -23.55
N ALA A 402 -30.16 48.14 -22.39
CA ALA A 402 -30.53 47.32 -21.23
C ALA A 402 -30.01 47.96 -19.94
N ASP A 403 -30.61 47.62 -18.81
CA ASP A 403 -30.17 48.12 -17.50
C ASP A 403 -28.75 47.62 -17.20
N GLY A 404 -27.89 48.55 -16.77
CA GLY A 404 -26.49 48.28 -16.44
C GLY A 404 -26.23 48.29 -14.94
N MET A 405 -24.97 48.11 -14.57
CA MET A 405 -24.55 48.23 -13.18
C MET A 405 -24.31 49.71 -12.83
N PRO A 406 -24.65 50.17 -11.60
CA PRO A 406 -24.30 51.50 -11.15
C PRO A 406 -22.79 51.76 -11.26
N GLY A 407 -22.42 52.87 -11.91
CA GLY A 407 -21.04 53.26 -12.19
C GLY A 407 -20.55 52.93 -13.59
N ASP A 408 -21.29 52.12 -14.36
CA ASP A 408 -20.98 51.86 -15.77
C ASP A 408 -20.97 53.17 -16.57
N TYR A 409 -19.93 53.40 -17.37
CA TYR A 409 -19.78 54.66 -18.09
C TYR A 409 -19.28 54.53 -19.53
N TRP A 410 -19.55 55.57 -20.32
CA TRP A 410 -19.00 55.78 -21.66
C TRP A 410 -18.39 57.17 -21.78
N ILE A 411 -17.41 57.30 -22.68
CA ILE A 411 -16.72 58.56 -22.96
C ILE A 411 -16.90 58.88 -24.43
N ILE A 412 -17.56 60.00 -24.70
CA ILE A 412 -17.93 60.47 -26.03
C ILE A 412 -17.08 61.70 -26.34
N ALA A 413 -16.08 61.56 -27.21
CA ALA A 413 -15.33 62.71 -27.68
C ALA A 413 -16.03 63.36 -28.88
N ALA A 414 -16.62 64.53 -28.65
CA ALA A 414 -17.35 65.34 -29.63
C ALA A 414 -16.55 66.60 -30.00
N ARG A 415 -16.68 67.05 -31.26
CA ARG A 415 -15.84 68.14 -31.82
C ARG A 415 -16.68 69.07 -32.70
N PRO A 416 -16.61 70.41 -32.53
CA PRO A 416 -17.39 71.36 -33.33
C PRO A 416 -17.03 71.32 -34.83
N SER A 417 -15.79 70.96 -35.15
CA SER A 417 -15.34 70.85 -36.55
C SER A 417 -15.90 69.63 -37.29
N THR A 418 -16.43 68.64 -36.56
CA THR A 418 -17.00 67.39 -37.10
C THR A 418 -18.26 67.05 -36.30
N PRO A 419 -19.33 67.85 -36.42
CA PRO A 419 -20.47 67.81 -35.49
C PRO A 419 -21.28 66.51 -35.60
N GLU A 420 -21.28 65.84 -36.75
CA GLU A 420 -21.97 64.57 -37.00
C GLU A 420 -21.06 63.34 -36.77
N VAL A 421 -19.90 63.49 -36.11
CA VAL A 421 -18.98 62.39 -35.83
C VAL A 421 -18.49 62.46 -34.39
N VAL A 422 -18.65 61.36 -33.66
CA VAL A 422 -18.08 61.15 -32.31
C VAL A 422 -16.97 60.10 -32.35
N THR A 423 -16.02 60.20 -31.42
CA THR A 423 -14.99 59.16 -31.21
C THR A 423 -15.09 58.57 -29.81
N PRO A 424 -14.93 57.25 -29.62
CA PRO A 424 -14.79 56.18 -30.62
C PRO A 424 -15.93 56.08 -31.65
N TRP A 425 -15.61 55.69 -32.89
CA TRP A 425 -16.59 55.69 -34.00
C TRP A 425 -17.69 54.62 -33.86
N ASN A 426 -17.42 53.55 -33.11
CA ASN A 426 -18.42 52.52 -32.82
C ASN A 426 -19.60 53.06 -31.98
N LEU A 427 -19.41 54.14 -31.20
CA LEU A 427 -20.49 54.78 -30.45
C LEU A 427 -21.57 55.38 -31.37
N GLY A 428 -21.20 55.87 -32.56
CA GLY A 428 -22.13 56.37 -33.57
C GLY A 428 -22.54 55.33 -34.63
N GLY A 429 -22.25 54.05 -34.41
CA GLY A 429 -22.54 52.95 -35.34
C GLY A 429 -23.92 52.30 -35.14
N GLU A 430 -24.25 51.30 -35.97
CA GLU A 430 -25.52 50.54 -35.87
C GLU A 430 -25.61 49.62 -34.63
N THR A 431 -24.46 49.28 -34.02
CA THR A 431 -24.37 48.38 -32.87
C THR A 431 -23.98 49.16 -31.62
N ALA A 432 -24.82 49.08 -30.58
CA ALA A 432 -24.53 49.67 -29.27
C ALA A 432 -23.29 49.01 -28.60
N VAL A 433 -22.52 49.81 -27.86
CA VAL A 433 -21.18 49.46 -27.36
C VAL A 433 -21.22 49.17 -25.85
N PRO A 434 -20.48 48.18 -25.31
CA PRO A 434 -20.34 47.97 -23.86
C PRO A 434 -19.76 49.17 -23.13
N PRO A 435 -19.96 49.30 -21.80
CA PRO A 435 -19.33 50.34 -20.99
C PRO A 435 -17.81 50.30 -21.14
N HIS A 436 -17.16 51.46 -21.10
CA HIS A 436 -15.70 51.57 -21.08
C HIS A 436 -15.11 51.20 -19.70
N GLY A 437 -15.93 51.19 -18.64
CA GLY A 437 -15.58 50.72 -17.30
C GLY A 437 -16.65 51.08 -16.27
N PRO A 438 -16.37 50.88 -14.97
CA PRO A 438 -15.28 50.06 -14.43
C PRO A 438 -15.56 48.57 -14.61
N ARG A 439 -14.51 47.77 -14.78
CA ARG A 439 -14.60 46.31 -14.85
C ARG A 439 -14.63 45.74 -13.43
N ARG A 440 -15.53 44.80 -13.16
CA ARG A 440 -15.77 44.24 -11.83
C ARG A 440 -15.50 42.75 -11.85
N PHE A 441 -14.71 42.27 -10.90
CA PHE A 441 -14.33 40.87 -10.79
C PHE A 441 -14.74 40.28 -9.45
N TYR A 442 -15.24 39.05 -9.45
CA TYR A 442 -15.79 38.38 -8.27
C TYR A 442 -15.15 37.01 -8.04
N THR A 443 -14.87 36.70 -6.78
CA THR A 443 -14.39 35.37 -6.35
C THR A 443 -14.87 35.04 -4.93
N PRO A 444 -15.19 33.77 -4.64
CA PRO A 444 -15.39 33.34 -3.26
C PRO A 444 -14.05 33.32 -2.52
N ILE A 445 -14.08 33.61 -1.22
CA ILE A 445 -12.92 33.60 -0.32
C ILE A 445 -13.08 32.54 0.75
N ALA A 446 -14.22 32.50 1.43
CA ALA A 446 -14.52 31.49 2.45
C ALA A 446 -16.03 31.37 2.66
N THR A 447 -16.47 30.23 3.19
CA THR A 447 -17.80 30.08 3.81
C THR A 447 -17.64 30.05 5.33
N ILE A 448 -18.59 30.63 6.06
CA ILE A 448 -18.64 30.61 7.53
C ILE A 448 -19.84 29.78 7.95
N ASP A 449 -19.59 28.76 8.77
CA ASP A 449 -20.61 27.90 9.38
C ASP A 449 -20.88 28.37 10.83
N TRP A 450 -22.15 28.70 11.11
CA TRP A 450 -22.61 29.16 12.42
C TRP A 450 -23.35 28.07 13.24
N THR A 451 -23.36 26.81 12.80
CA THR A 451 -24.11 25.70 13.40
C THR A 451 -23.69 25.35 14.84
N GLY A 452 -22.53 25.81 15.29
CA GLY A 452 -22.01 25.61 16.66
C GLY A 452 -22.72 26.40 17.78
N GLY A 453 -23.65 27.30 17.46
CA GLY A 453 -24.44 28.06 18.44
C GLY A 453 -23.80 29.37 18.94
N ALA A 454 -24.57 30.13 19.73
CA ALA A 454 -24.44 31.58 19.93
C ALA A 454 -23.37 32.09 20.93
N ASP A 455 -22.29 31.35 21.22
CA ASP A 455 -21.21 31.86 22.11
C ASP A 455 -19.82 31.34 21.68
N PRO A 456 -19.15 31.99 20.69
CA PRO A 456 -18.87 31.32 19.42
C PRO A 456 -17.45 31.50 18.84
N ALA A 457 -17.04 30.59 17.98
CA ALA A 457 -16.17 30.89 16.85
C ALA A 457 -16.79 30.16 15.66
N GLY A 458 -17.32 30.88 14.69
CA GLY A 458 -17.81 30.27 13.45
C GLY A 458 -16.68 29.47 12.78
N GLU A 459 -17.01 28.35 12.14
CA GLU A 459 -15.99 27.56 11.45
C GLU A 459 -15.85 28.08 10.01
N ALA A 460 -14.65 28.52 9.65
CA ALA A 460 -14.36 29.07 8.34
C ALA A 460 -13.79 27.99 7.41
N SER A 461 -14.45 27.74 6.29
CA SER A 461 -13.95 26.86 5.22
C SER A 461 -13.34 27.69 4.10
N ASP A 462 -12.11 27.36 3.69
CA ASP A 462 -11.35 28.12 2.68
C ASP A 462 -11.86 27.83 1.26
N CYS A 463 -12.36 28.86 0.57
CA CYS A 463 -12.83 28.76 -0.82
C CYS A 463 -11.80 29.26 -1.85
N ARG A 464 -10.60 29.65 -1.42
CA ARG A 464 -9.58 30.22 -2.30
C ARG A 464 -8.95 29.12 -3.16
N ALA A 465 -8.89 29.33 -4.47
CA ALA A 465 -8.07 28.52 -5.34
C ALA A 465 -6.57 28.71 -5.00
N LYS A 466 -5.81 27.61 -4.87
CA LYS A 466 -4.36 27.65 -4.62
C LYS A 466 -3.59 27.57 -5.94
N LEU A 467 -2.65 28.48 -6.14
CA LEU A 467 -1.80 28.55 -7.34
C LEU A 467 -0.40 28.06 -7.02
N THR A 468 0.06 27.02 -7.71
CA THR A 468 1.47 26.58 -7.62
C THR A 468 2.34 27.43 -8.54
N PRO A 469 3.39 28.11 -8.05
CA PRO A 469 4.31 28.85 -8.91
C PRO A 469 4.93 27.92 -9.97
N LEU A 470 5.06 28.38 -11.22
CA LEU A 470 5.59 27.57 -12.33
C LEU A 470 6.99 26.99 -12.06
N CYS A 471 7.80 27.64 -11.21
CA CYS A 471 9.10 27.15 -10.78
C CYS A 471 9.06 26.01 -9.75
N ALA A 472 7.90 25.75 -9.14
CA ALA A 472 7.63 24.62 -8.26
C ALA A 472 6.97 23.44 -8.99
N VAL A 473 6.45 23.66 -10.22
CA VAL A 473 5.90 22.60 -11.08
C VAL A 473 7.05 21.90 -11.80
N GLY A 474 7.66 20.92 -11.13
CA GLY A 474 8.87 20.23 -11.58
C GLY A 474 8.76 18.71 -11.77
N GLY A 475 7.57 18.12 -11.87
CA GLY A 475 7.42 16.66 -11.93
C GLY A 475 6.21 16.15 -12.70
N CYS A 476 6.26 14.87 -13.10
CA CYS A 476 5.17 14.10 -13.72
C CYS A 476 4.08 13.66 -12.72
N CYS A 477 3.94 14.39 -11.61
CA CYS A 477 3.08 14.06 -10.49
C CYS A 477 1.72 14.74 -10.69
N THR A 478 0.63 13.99 -10.56
CA THR A 478 -0.73 14.55 -10.59
C THR A 478 -1.02 15.29 -9.29
N VAL A 479 -0.65 14.68 -8.15
CA VAL A 479 -0.78 15.25 -6.81
C VAL A 479 0.53 15.12 -6.06
N THR A 480 0.96 16.16 -5.35
CA THR A 480 2.13 16.11 -4.47
C THR A 480 1.71 16.19 -3.00
N VAL A 481 2.24 15.30 -2.18
CA VAL A 481 2.00 15.26 -0.72
C VAL A 481 3.22 15.77 0.01
N GLY A 482 3.04 16.77 0.87
CA GLY A 482 4.08 17.25 1.79
C GLY A 482 3.74 16.89 3.22
N ASP A 483 4.76 16.79 4.08
CA ASP A 483 4.58 16.43 5.50
C ASP A 483 4.05 17.60 6.37
N GLY A 484 3.79 18.77 5.77
CA GLY A 484 3.30 19.97 6.45
C GLY A 484 4.31 20.61 7.41
N LYS A 485 5.54 20.06 7.52
CA LYS A 485 6.58 20.47 8.47
C LYS A 485 7.85 20.90 7.76
N ARG A 486 8.39 20.03 6.90
CA ARG A 486 9.64 20.17 6.15
C ARG A 486 9.41 20.19 4.64
N SER A 487 8.35 19.56 4.15
CA SER A 487 7.89 19.60 2.77
C SER A 487 6.43 20.04 2.71
N PHE A 488 6.11 20.83 1.68
CA PHE A 488 4.78 21.41 1.49
C PHE A 488 4.29 21.03 0.09
N GLY A 489 3.36 20.08 0.02
CA GLY A 489 2.72 19.62 -1.20
C GLY A 489 1.44 20.40 -1.51
N GLN A 490 0.64 19.89 -2.44
CA GLN A 490 -0.72 20.39 -2.71
C GLN A 490 -1.69 19.98 -1.61
N VAL A 491 -1.44 18.81 -1.01
CA VAL A 491 -2.14 18.28 0.16
C VAL A 491 -1.13 17.91 1.24
N SER A 492 -1.60 17.83 2.49
CA SER A 492 -0.80 17.54 3.67
C SER A 492 -0.86 16.08 4.12
N THR A 493 -1.80 15.28 3.62
CA THR A 493 -1.93 13.86 3.95
C THR A 493 -1.99 13.00 2.69
N LEU A 494 -1.63 11.72 2.82
CA LEU A 494 -1.76 10.77 1.72
C LEU A 494 -3.23 10.46 1.41
N GLN A 495 -4.10 10.45 2.42
CA GLN A 495 -5.53 10.22 2.21
C GLN A 495 -6.17 11.33 1.36
N ASP A 496 -5.89 12.60 1.68
CA ASP A 496 -6.36 13.74 0.87
C ASP A 496 -5.91 13.61 -0.59
N ALA A 497 -4.71 13.06 -0.82
CA ALA A 497 -4.18 12.83 -2.16
C ALA A 497 -4.95 11.75 -2.92
N ILE A 498 -5.31 10.66 -2.24
CA ILE A 498 -6.10 9.54 -2.81
C ILE A 498 -7.52 10.01 -3.15
N ASP A 499 -8.09 10.88 -2.31
CA ASP A 499 -9.45 11.37 -2.49
C ASP A 499 -9.57 12.31 -3.70
N VAL A 500 -8.54 13.11 -3.99
CA VAL A 500 -8.55 14.08 -5.10
C VAL A 500 -7.93 13.55 -6.40
N VAL A 501 -7.08 12.52 -6.35
CA VAL A 501 -6.44 11.99 -7.56
C VAL A 501 -7.49 11.28 -8.43
N PRO A 502 -7.56 11.54 -9.75
CA PRO A 502 -8.36 10.70 -10.64
C PRO A 502 -7.67 9.34 -10.85
N ASP A 503 -8.45 8.32 -11.24
CA ASP A 503 -7.90 7.05 -11.71
C ASP A 503 -6.93 7.30 -12.90
N GLY A 504 -5.80 6.61 -12.91
CA GLY A 504 -4.68 6.88 -13.84
C GLY A 504 -3.69 7.94 -13.36
N GLY A 505 -3.89 8.52 -12.17
CA GLY A 505 -3.06 9.58 -11.62
C GLY A 505 -1.83 9.08 -10.84
N LYS A 506 -0.84 9.96 -10.72
CA LYS A 506 0.39 9.71 -9.95
C LYS A 506 0.44 10.59 -8.70
N ILE A 507 0.54 9.98 -7.53
CA ILE A 507 0.80 10.65 -6.26
C ILE A 507 2.29 10.61 -5.98
N CYS A 508 2.89 11.77 -5.69
CA CYS A 508 4.30 11.88 -5.32
C CYS A 508 4.44 12.34 -3.87
N LEU A 509 5.02 11.47 -3.03
CA LEU A 509 5.35 11.82 -1.65
C LEU A 509 6.69 12.57 -1.64
N LEU A 510 6.68 13.81 -1.20
CA LEU A 510 7.89 14.61 -1.04
C LEU A 510 8.75 14.06 0.11
N PRO A 511 10.04 14.43 0.23
CA PRO A 511 10.84 14.06 1.39
C PRO A 511 10.21 14.58 2.70
N GLY A 512 10.08 13.71 3.71
CA GLY A 512 9.38 14.03 4.95
C GLY A 512 8.82 12.79 5.64
N VAL A 513 8.24 13.00 6.83
CA VAL A 513 7.51 11.97 7.57
C VAL A 513 6.02 12.27 7.44
N HIS A 514 5.34 11.45 6.67
CA HIS A 514 3.93 11.58 6.34
C HIS A 514 3.10 10.68 7.24
N GLU A 515 1.88 11.13 7.53
CA GLU A 515 0.90 10.31 8.23
C GLU A 515 0.52 9.11 7.35
N GLY A 516 0.60 7.92 7.95
CA GLY A 516 0.11 6.67 7.38
C GLY A 516 -1.41 6.52 7.51
N ASN A 517 -1.87 5.28 7.66
CA ASN A 517 -3.28 4.90 7.78
C ASN A 517 -4.12 5.28 6.55
N ALA A 518 -3.51 5.25 5.37
CA ALA A 518 -4.17 5.58 4.12
C ALA A 518 -4.88 4.35 3.54
N LEU A 519 -6.13 4.54 3.10
CA LEU A 519 -6.96 3.51 2.48
C LEU A 519 -7.20 3.83 1.00
N ILE A 520 -6.80 2.89 0.14
CA ILE A 520 -7.13 2.85 -1.28
C ILE A 520 -8.24 1.81 -1.45
N ASP A 521 -9.47 2.26 -1.64
CA ASP A 521 -10.66 1.41 -1.69
C ASP A 521 -11.40 1.58 -3.02
N GLY A 522 -11.53 0.50 -3.80
CA GLY A 522 -12.26 0.53 -5.06
C GLY A 522 -11.67 1.44 -6.14
N ARG A 523 -10.33 1.64 -6.17
CA ARG A 523 -9.64 2.55 -7.11
C ARG A 523 -8.86 1.78 -8.18
N SER A 524 -8.54 2.48 -9.27
CA SER A 524 -7.79 1.87 -10.38
C SER A 524 -6.68 2.76 -10.96
N ASP A 525 -5.62 2.14 -11.48
CA ASP A 525 -4.52 2.78 -12.22
C ASP A 525 -3.76 3.87 -11.43
N ILE A 526 -3.58 3.70 -10.12
CA ILE A 526 -2.90 4.68 -9.26
C ILE A 526 -1.43 4.31 -9.05
N VAL A 527 -0.54 5.30 -9.20
CA VAL A 527 0.89 5.16 -8.88
C VAL A 527 1.25 6.06 -7.70
N ILE A 528 1.75 5.47 -6.61
CA ILE A 528 2.31 6.17 -5.45
C ILE A 528 3.84 6.03 -5.48
N GLU A 529 4.54 7.16 -5.54
CA GLU A 529 6.01 7.19 -5.61
C GLU A 529 6.61 8.16 -4.58
N GLY A 530 7.55 7.67 -3.78
CA GLY A 530 8.32 8.51 -2.85
C GLY A 530 9.73 8.84 -3.35
N CYS A 531 10.53 9.38 -2.44
CA CYS A 531 11.94 9.73 -2.64
C CYS A 531 12.88 8.78 -1.89
N GLY A 532 12.61 7.47 -1.96
CA GLY A 532 13.38 6.43 -1.28
C GLY A 532 13.18 6.45 0.23
N ASP A 533 14.26 6.26 0.98
CA ASP A 533 14.29 6.33 2.45
C ASP A 533 13.98 7.73 3.03
N GLN A 534 13.87 8.75 2.18
CA GLN A 534 13.57 10.12 2.59
C GLN A 534 12.07 10.42 2.71
N SER A 535 11.21 9.58 2.11
CA SER A 535 9.75 9.69 2.20
C SER A 535 9.26 8.54 3.07
N VAL A 536 8.93 8.85 4.32
CA VAL A 536 8.54 7.87 5.33
C VAL A 536 7.05 7.98 5.60
N LEU A 537 6.31 6.87 5.46
CA LEU A 537 4.95 6.74 5.97
C LEU A 537 5.01 6.12 7.37
N GLU A 538 4.34 6.74 8.34
CA GLU A 538 4.36 6.31 9.73
C GLU A 538 2.94 6.34 10.33
N ASN A 539 2.51 5.26 10.98
CA ASN A 539 1.26 5.26 11.75
C ASN A 539 1.46 5.92 13.13
N PRO A 540 0.39 6.44 13.77
CA PRO A 540 0.49 7.03 15.09
C PRO A 540 1.13 6.09 16.12
N LYS A 541 1.91 6.65 17.06
CA LYS A 541 2.48 5.90 18.20
C LYS A 541 1.62 6.09 19.46
N PRO A 542 1.37 5.04 20.27
CA PRO A 542 0.68 5.18 21.53
C PRO A 542 1.46 6.10 22.49
N SER A 543 0.75 7.05 23.08
CA SER A 543 1.30 7.88 24.16
C SER A 543 1.35 7.07 25.47
N SER A 544 2.39 7.27 26.28
CA SER A 544 2.58 6.51 27.53
C SER A 544 1.36 6.66 28.44
N GLY A 545 0.62 5.56 28.66
CA GLY A 545 -0.59 5.54 29.49
C GLY A 545 -1.92 5.55 28.73
N SER A 546 -1.91 5.49 27.39
CA SER A 546 -3.13 5.30 26.59
C SER A 546 -3.80 3.94 26.88
N THR A 547 -5.13 3.92 26.99
CA THR A 547 -5.94 2.70 27.10
C THR A 547 -6.74 2.40 25.83
N ASP A 548 -6.72 3.33 24.86
CA ASP A 548 -7.36 3.17 23.56
C ASP A 548 -6.31 2.71 22.56
N PHE A 549 -6.44 1.49 22.07
CA PHE A 549 -5.49 0.84 21.15
C PHE A 549 -6.03 0.74 19.72
N THR A 550 -7.22 1.27 19.45
CA THR A 550 -7.96 0.97 18.23
C THR A 550 -7.39 1.60 16.95
N THR A 551 -6.80 2.80 17.04
CA THR A 551 -6.25 3.54 15.88
C THR A 551 -4.76 3.27 15.61
N PHE A 552 -4.05 2.64 16.55
CA PHE A 552 -2.61 2.34 16.40
C PHE A 552 -2.33 1.08 15.60
N LEU A 553 -3.35 0.25 15.41
CA LEU A 553 -3.24 -1.07 14.78
C LEU A 553 -3.65 -1.06 13.32
N ASP A 554 -4.24 0.05 12.87
CA ASP A 554 -4.61 0.26 11.48
C ASP A 554 -3.37 0.15 10.59
N PRO A 555 -3.47 -0.53 9.44
CA PRO A 555 -2.36 -0.66 8.50
C PRO A 555 -1.83 0.71 8.09
N VAL A 556 -0.50 0.84 7.94
CA VAL A 556 0.09 2.10 7.47
C VAL A 556 -0.41 2.43 6.05
N LEU A 557 -0.63 1.40 5.23
CA LEU A 557 -1.20 1.51 3.90
C LEU A 557 -2.08 0.31 3.58
N HIS A 558 -3.36 0.55 3.31
CA HIS A 558 -4.37 -0.47 3.02
C HIS A 558 -4.84 -0.34 1.57
N ILE A 559 -4.68 -1.40 0.80
CA ILE A 559 -5.24 -1.53 -0.55
C ILE A 559 -6.37 -2.55 -0.49
N ARG A 560 -7.59 -2.11 -0.74
CA ARG A 560 -8.78 -2.94 -0.74
C ARG A 560 -9.50 -2.85 -2.07
N ASP A 561 -9.91 -4.01 -2.60
CA ASP A 561 -10.80 -4.11 -3.78
C ASP A 561 -10.38 -3.21 -4.97
N SER A 562 -9.08 -3.10 -5.24
CA SER A 562 -8.49 -2.14 -6.20
C SER A 562 -7.70 -2.83 -7.31
N ASP A 563 -7.51 -2.15 -8.45
CA ASP A 563 -6.91 -2.72 -9.67
C ASP A 563 -5.72 -1.88 -10.19
N ASN A 564 -4.64 -2.53 -10.65
CA ASN A 564 -3.44 -1.88 -11.19
C ASN A 564 -2.87 -0.76 -10.31
N ILE A 565 -2.53 -1.10 -9.06
CA ILE A 565 -1.96 -0.15 -8.08
C ILE A 565 -0.45 -0.39 -7.95
N VAL A 566 0.34 0.66 -8.10
CA VAL A 566 1.80 0.59 -7.99
C VAL A 566 2.29 1.47 -6.85
N ILE A 567 3.03 0.88 -5.92
CA ILE A 567 3.62 1.58 -4.78
C ILE A 567 5.12 1.37 -4.80
N ARG A 568 5.88 2.46 -4.86
CA ARG A 568 7.33 2.35 -5.04
C ARG A 568 8.19 3.44 -4.42
N ASN A 569 9.46 3.09 -4.18
CA ASN A 569 10.51 4.00 -3.75
C ASN A 569 10.15 4.82 -2.50
N LEU A 570 9.66 4.19 -1.44
CA LEU A 570 9.35 4.86 -0.17
C LEU A 570 9.64 3.96 1.04
N ALA A 571 9.76 4.58 2.20
CA ALA A 571 9.91 3.88 3.48
C ALA A 571 8.59 3.85 4.25
N ILE A 572 8.37 2.76 5.00
CA ILE A 572 7.20 2.54 5.84
C ILE A 572 7.69 2.15 7.23
N GLU A 573 7.32 2.93 8.24
CA GLU A 573 7.55 2.62 9.64
C GLU A 573 6.22 2.22 10.28
N GLY A 574 6.04 0.91 10.49
CA GLY A 574 4.87 0.37 11.17
C GLY A 574 5.15 0.17 12.65
N PHE A 575 4.49 0.93 13.52
CA PHE A 575 4.49 0.72 14.97
C PHE A 575 3.28 -0.13 15.35
N SER A 576 3.50 -1.41 15.67
CA SER A 576 2.44 -2.36 16.00
C SER A 576 1.30 -2.46 14.96
N ALA A 577 1.55 -2.01 13.74
CA ALA A 577 0.61 -2.00 12.61
C ALA A 577 1.23 -2.70 11.41
N VAL A 578 0.36 -3.28 10.57
CA VAL A 578 0.80 -3.87 9.30
C VAL A 578 1.35 -2.76 8.40
N GLY A 579 2.53 -2.96 7.81
CA GLY A 579 3.12 -1.95 6.93
C GLY A 579 2.28 -1.71 5.68
N VAL A 580 2.10 -2.76 4.88
CA VAL A 580 1.20 -2.76 3.72
C VAL A 580 0.28 -3.96 3.81
N ILE A 581 -1.03 -3.72 3.71
CA ILE A 581 -2.02 -4.77 3.53
C ILE A 581 -2.66 -4.64 2.15
N VAL A 582 -2.82 -5.79 1.48
CA VAL A 582 -3.56 -5.90 0.22
C VAL A 582 -4.63 -6.94 0.45
N GLU A 583 -5.89 -6.52 0.38
CA GLU A 583 -7.03 -7.34 0.77
C GLU A 583 -8.09 -7.32 -0.32
N GLN A 584 -8.69 -8.49 -0.54
CA GLN A 584 -9.95 -8.62 -1.26
C GLN A 584 -11.08 -8.90 -0.27
N ASP A 585 -12.12 -8.06 -0.24
CA ASP A 585 -13.27 -8.21 0.66
C ASP A 585 -14.55 -8.52 -0.16
N ALA A 586 -15.13 -7.50 -0.80
CA ALA A 586 -16.35 -7.65 -1.61
C ALA A 586 -16.07 -7.58 -3.12
N GLY A 587 -14.98 -6.93 -3.51
CA GLY A 587 -14.56 -6.69 -4.88
C GLY A 587 -13.47 -7.63 -5.38
N VAL A 588 -12.69 -7.16 -6.36
CA VAL A 588 -11.50 -7.85 -6.87
C VAL A 588 -10.31 -6.96 -6.58
N CYS A 589 -9.25 -7.54 -6.00
CA CYS A 589 -8.00 -6.83 -5.73
C CYS A 589 -6.88 -7.44 -6.59
N THR A 590 -6.48 -6.76 -7.69
CA THR A 590 -5.59 -7.35 -8.70
C THR A 590 -4.58 -6.40 -9.37
N ASP A 591 -3.53 -6.96 -10.00
CA ASP A 591 -2.37 -6.25 -10.59
C ASP A 591 -1.73 -5.24 -9.60
N ILE A 592 -1.33 -5.73 -8.43
CA ILE A 592 -0.73 -4.88 -7.39
C ILE A 592 0.80 -5.04 -7.43
N ARG A 593 1.53 -3.93 -7.52
CA ARG A 593 3.01 -3.95 -7.54
C ARG A 593 3.60 -3.16 -6.40
N LEU A 594 4.36 -3.84 -5.56
CA LEU A 594 5.12 -3.27 -4.44
C LEU A 594 6.61 -3.32 -4.82
N GLU A 595 7.20 -2.17 -5.14
CA GLU A 595 8.56 -2.10 -5.70
C GLU A 595 9.50 -1.26 -4.82
N GLN A 596 10.65 -1.80 -4.44
CA GLN A 596 11.69 -1.03 -3.72
C GLN A 596 11.15 -0.32 -2.46
N LEU A 597 10.37 -1.02 -1.65
CA LEU A 597 9.87 -0.50 -0.37
C LEU A 597 10.83 -0.84 0.77
N TRP A 598 11.05 0.09 1.70
CA TRP A 598 11.80 -0.13 2.94
C TRP A 598 10.85 -0.14 4.12
N ILE A 599 10.49 -1.34 4.59
CA ILE A 599 9.50 -1.53 5.64
C ILE A 599 10.22 -1.92 6.93
N HIS A 600 9.98 -1.15 7.99
CA HIS A 600 10.50 -1.41 9.33
C HIS A 600 9.35 -1.57 10.34
N SER A 601 9.16 -2.80 10.82
CA SER A 601 8.15 -3.15 11.82
C SER A 601 8.70 -3.01 13.24
N THR A 602 8.09 -2.13 14.02
CA THR A 602 8.48 -1.78 15.40
C THR A 602 7.34 -2.07 16.39
N GLY A 603 7.65 -2.09 17.69
CA GLY A 603 6.69 -2.34 18.78
C GLY A 603 7.30 -1.99 20.16
N GLY A 604 6.64 -2.34 21.26
CA GLY A 604 7.12 -2.08 22.62
C GLY A 604 6.48 -2.96 23.71
N PHE A 605 7.16 -3.16 24.83
CA PHE A 605 6.59 -3.80 26.01
C PHE A 605 7.12 -3.19 27.32
N THR A 606 6.35 -3.34 28.40
CA THR A 606 6.78 -2.97 29.76
C THR A 606 6.71 -4.19 30.69
N ILE A 607 7.72 -4.38 31.54
CA ILE A 607 7.74 -5.43 32.59
C ILE A 607 7.31 -4.77 33.90
N ASP A 608 6.25 -5.27 34.54
CA ASP A 608 5.85 -4.76 35.85
C ASP A 608 6.77 -5.24 36.98
N THR A 609 6.58 -4.63 38.16
CA THR A 609 7.30 -4.96 39.40
C THR A 609 7.12 -6.41 39.88
N ALA A 610 6.14 -7.16 39.37
CA ALA A 610 5.95 -8.59 39.68
C ALA A 610 6.67 -9.50 38.67
N GLY A 611 7.36 -8.94 37.67
CA GLY A 611 8.02 -9.69 36.61
C GLY A 611 7.03 -10.23 35.57
N GLN A 612 5.78 -9.75 35.57
CA GLN A 612 4.82 -10.05 34.51
C GLN A 612 4.92 -8.99 33.40
N LEU A 613 4.85 -9.45 32.16
CA LEU A 613 4.68 -8.59 30.99
C LEU A 613 3.29 -7.96 31.08
N SER A 614 3.20 -6.63 31.16
CA SER A 614 1.92 -5.91 31.16
C SER A 614 1.97 -4.74 30.18
N THR A 615 1.67 -5.04 28.90
CA THR A 615 0.97 -4.24 27.83
C THR A 615 1.39 -4.66 26.40
N TYR A 616 0.50 -4.46 25.41
CA TYR A 616 0.20 -5.29 24.22
C TYR A 616 0.63 -4.69 22.85
N ASP A 617 1.91 -4.32 22.64
CA ASP A 617 2.36 -3.67 21.40
C ASP A 617 3.40 -4.52 20.63
N LEU A 618 2.97 -5.65 20.06
CA LEU A 618 3.84 -6.53 19.27
C LEU A 618 4.01 -6.00 17.82
N PRO A 619 5.22 -6.07 17.22
CA PRO A 619 5.42 -5.73 15.81
C PRO A 619 4.45 -6.52 14.91
N ALA A 620 3.96 -5.92 13.82
CA ALA A 620 3.10 -6.61 12.85
C ALA A 620 3.90 -7.08 11.61
N PRO A 621 3.29 -7.86 10.70
CA PRO A 621 3.84 -8.09 9.37
C PRO A 621 4.18 -6.79 8.65
N GLY A 622 5.29 -6.79 7.92
CA GLY A 622 5.62 -5.65 7.06
C GLY A 622 4.73 -5.63 5.81
N ILE A 623 4.45 -6.81 5.25
CA ILE A 623 3.55 -6.98 4.10
C ILE A 623 2.58 -8.12 4.42
N CYS A 624 1.29 -7.90 4.23
CA CYS A 624 0.29 -8.96 4.25
C CYS A 624 -0.63 -8.89 3.03
N LEU A 625 -0.76 -10.03 2.35
CA LEU A 625 -1.73 -10.23 1.28
C LEU A 625 -2.85 -11.15 1.81
N ILE A 626 -4.09 -10.73 1.66
CA ILE A 626 -5.30 -11.49 2.03
C ILE A 626 -6.13 -11.66 0.75
N ASP A 627 -6.17 -12.89 0.24
CA ASP A 627 -6.96 -13.30 -0.93
C ASP A 627 -6.82 -12.40 -2.16
N ALA A 628 -5.64 -11.80 -2.33
CA ALA A 628 -5.32 -10.93 -3.45
C ALA A 628 -4.87 -11.73 -4.68
N ARG A 629 -4.96 -11.13 -5.87
CA ARG A 629 -4.61 -11.82 -7.12
C ARG A 629 -3.60 -11.02 -7.96
N GLU A 630 -2.62 -11.68 -8.58
CA GLU A 630 -1.64 -11.01 -9.46
C GLU A 630 -0.89 -9.89 -8.72
N VAL A 631 -0.19 -10.28 -7.64
CA VAL A 631 0.60 -9.35 -6.81
C VAL A 631 2.09 -9.62 -6.99
N ASP A 632 2.83 -8.59 -7.40
CA ASP A 632 4.29 -8.63 -7.52
C ASP A 632 4.95 -7.80 -6.40
N ILE A 633 5.78 -8.44 -5.57
CA ILE A 633 6.61 -7.82 -4.54
C ILE A 633 8.08 -7.89 -5.02
N ILE A 634 8.68 -6.76 -5.36
CA ILE A 634 9.96 -6.71 -6.08
C ILE A 634 10.98 -5.83 -5.36
N GLY A 635 12.08 -6.43 -4.92
CA GLY A 635 13.21 -5.71 -4.33
C GLY A 635 12.89 -4.95 -3.04
N CYS A 636 11.86 -5.39 -2.32
CA CYS A 636 11.45 -4.83 -1.04
C CYS A 636 12.36 -5.32 0.10
N LYS A 637 12.57 -4.46 1.09
CA LYS A 637 13.30 -4.76 2.32
C LYS A 637 12.35 -4.70 3.49
N VAL A 638 12.11 -5.83 4.13
CA VAL A 638 11.23 -5.95 5.29
C VAL A 638 12.09 -6.32 6.49
N SER A 639 12.06 -5.47 7.52
CA SER A 639 12.89 -5.64 8.71
C SER A 639 12.08 -5.42 9.99
N SER A 640 12.52 -6.02 11.09
CA SER A 640 11.89 -5.84 12.40
C SER A 640 12.91 -5.66 13.53
N VAL A 641 12.50 -4.91 14.56
CA VAL A 641 13.20 -4.81 15.84
C VAL A 641 13.27 -6.15 16.56
N ASP A 642 14.31 -6.36 17.39
CA ASP A 642 14.46 -7.56 18.22
C ASP A 642 13.49 -7.53 19.42
N LEU A 643 12.20 -7.75 19.14
CA LEU A 643 11.14 -7.88 20.12
C LEU A 643 10.32 -9.14 19.85
N LEU A 644 9.67 -9.66 20.90
CA LEU A 644 8.76 -10.79 20.78
C LEU A 644 7.64 -10.41 19.80
N ASN A 645 7.40 -11.28 18.83
CA ASN A 645 6.36 -11.12 17.82
C ASN A 645 5.86 -12.50 17.41
N PHE A 646 4.55 -12.69 17.29
CA PHE A 646 3.93 -13.93 16.82
C PHE A 646 3.53 -13.88 15.34
N SER A 647 3.98 -12.88 14.58
CA SER A 647 3.69 -12.74 13.16
C SER A 647 4.93 -12.95 12.26
N PHE A 648 4.68 -13.31 11.01
CA PHE A 648 5.69 -13.37 9.95
C PHE A 648 6.00 -11.97 9.41
N GLY A 649 7.16 -11.81 8.76
CA GLY A 649 7.53 -10.54 8.13
C GLY A 649 6.72 -10.29 6.86
N VAL A 650 6.46 -11.34 6.09
CA VAL A 650 5.64 -11.32 4.86
C VAL A 650 4.64 -12.47 4.90
N VAL A 651 3.38 -12.16 4.64
CA VAL A 651 2.27 -13.13 4.54
C VAL A 651 1.69 -13.07 3.13
N LEU A 652 1.59 -14.23 2.47
CA LEU A 652 1.09 -14.37 1.11
C LEU A 652 -0.17 -15.25 1.14
N SER A 653 -1.33 -14.67 0.85
CA SER A 653 -2.60 -15.37 0.61
C SER A 653 -3.21 -14.93 -0.71
N GLY A 654 -3.65 -15.88 -1.54
CA GLY A 654 -4.31 -15.62 -2.81
C GLY A 654 -3.69 -16.30 -4.03
N GLU A 655 -3.78 -15.68 -5.21
CA GLU A 655 -3.46 -16.31 -6.51
C GLU A 655 -2.44 -15.49 -7.32
N HIS A 656 -1.53 -16.17 -8.04
CA HIS A 656 -0.54 -15.51 -8.92
C HIS A 656 0.33 -14.50 -8.14
N LEU A 657 0.97 -14.97 -7.06
CA LEU A 657 1.75 -14.12 -6.16
C LEU A 657 3.23 -14.28 -6.44
N ARG A 658 3.97 -13.19 -6.67
CA ARG A 658 5.42 -13.24 -6.93
C ARG A 658 6.18 -12.38 -5.94
N MET A 659 7.19 -12.95 -5.33
CA MET A 659 8.11 -12.26 -4.44
C MET A 659 9.54 -12.46 -4.95
N HIS A 660 10.11 -11.39 -5.52
CA HIS A 660 11.39 -11.44 -6.23
C HIS A 660 12.43 -10.48 -5.63
N ASP A 661 13.66 -10.97 -5.46
CA ASP A 661 14.83 -10.18 -5.05
C ASP A 661 14.63 -9.39 -3.73
N CYS A 662 13.79 -9.90 -2.82
CA CYS A 662 13.43 -9.25 -1.57
C CYS A 662 14.36 -9.66 -0.40
N GLU A 663 14.47 -8.79 0.61
CA GLU A 663 15.21 -9.04 1.84
C GLU A 663 14.24 -9.04 3.04
N VAL A 664 14.14 -10.15 3.75
CA VAL A 664 13.30 -10.30 4.96
C VAL A 664 14.21 -10.64 6.13
N THR A 665 14.46 -9.66 7.01
CA THR A 665 15.49 -9.77 8.05
C THR A 665 14.98 -9.44 9.44
N ALA A 666 15.19 -10.33 10.42
CA ALA A 666 15.00 -9.99 11.83
C ALA A 666 16.33 -9.50 12.43
N SER A 667 16.25 -8.56 13.36
CA SER A 667 17.40 -8.14 14.16
C SER A 667 18.03 -9.35 14.87
N ALA A 668 19.37 -9.49 14.81
CA ALA A 668 20.13 -10.60 15.41
C ALA A 668 20.17 -10.51 16.94
N GLY A 669 19.04 -10.76 17.59
CA GLY A 669 18.96 -10.98 19.03
C GLY A 669 19.67 -12.26 19.44
N GLN A 670 20.08 -12.36 20.71
CA GLN A 670 20.37 -13.67 21.29
C GLN A 670 19.08 -14.49 21.20
N LEU A 671 18.99 -15.40 20.22
CA LEU A 671 17.87 -16.33 20.07
C LEU A 671 17.54 -16.92 21.43
N GLY A 672 16.43 -16.42 21.96
CA GLY A 672 16.09 -16.39 23.37
C GLY A 672 14.65 -15.93 23.44
N VAL A 673 14.05 -16.01 24.62
CA VAL A 673 12.59 -16.15 24.79
C VAL A 673 11.75 -14.88 24.52
N SER A 674 12.30 -13.95 23.73
CA SER A 674 11.75 -12.65 23.37
C SER A 674 12.02 -12.27 21.90
N SER A 675 12.18 -13.24 20.99
CA SER A 675 12.47 -13.01 19.55
C SER A 675 11.22 -13.18 18.66
N SER A 676 11.20 -12.51 17.51
CA SER A 676 10.07 -12.50 16.55
C SER A 676 9.97 -13.79 15.72
N LEU A 677 8.76 -14.32 15.47
CA LEU A 677 8.52 -15.49 14.59
C LEU A 677 9.23 -15.27 13.24
N TRP A 678 8.86 -14.21 12.52
CA TRP A 678 9.55 -13.69 11.34
C TRP A 678 9.74 -14.71 10.19
N GLY A 679 10.15 -14.23 9.02
CA GLY A 679 10.22 -15.03 7.78
C GLY A 679 9.02 -14.81 6.86
N VAL A 680 8.78 -15.76 5.95
CA VAL A 680 7.71 -15.71 4.93
C VAL A 680 6.69 -16.81 5.18
N ASN A 681 5.40 -16.48 5.21
CA ASN A 681 4.32 -17.46 5.27
C ASN A 681 3.50 -17.44 3.98
N VAL A 682 3.31 -18.62 3.38
CA VAL A 682 2.36 -18.83 2.28
C VAL A 682 1.14 -19.52 2.89
N ARG A 683 0.01 -18.82 2.96
CA ARG A 683 -1.21 -19.37 3.57
C ARG A 683 -1.81 -20.48 2.70
N SER A 684 -2.61 -21.32 3.35
CA SER A 684 -3.44 -22.33 2.68
C SER A 684 -4.40 -21.63 1.71
N THR A 685 -4.94 -22.37 0.74
CA THR A 685 -5.75 -21.87 -0.39
C THR A 685 -5.02 -20.97 -1.38
N SER A 686 -3.75 -20.64 -1.12
CA SER A 686 -2.90 -19.93 -2.08
C SER A 686 -2.49 -20.80 -3.26
N ARG A 687 -2.39 -20.19 -4.45
CA ARG A 687 -2.03 -20.88 -5.70
C ARG A 687 -1.14 -20.05 -6.63
N ASP A 688 -0.26 -20.74 -7.36
CA ASP A 688 0.72 -20.12 -8.26
C ASP A 688 1.55 -19.05 -7.55
N VAL A 689 2.33 -19.50 -6.57
CA VAL A 689 3.15 -18.63 -5.71
C VAL A 689 4.63 -18.82 -6.05
N GLU A 690 5.33 -17.73 -6.35
CA GLU A 690 6.76 -17.71 -6.67
C GLU A 690 7.54 -16.91 -5.62
N ILE A 691 8.58 -17.52 -5.04
CA ILE A 691 9.54 -16.86 -4.15
C ILE A 691 10.93 -17.08 -4.73
N VAL A 692 11.54 -16.03 -5.30
CA VAL A 692 12.76 -16.14 -6.10
C VAL A 692 13.81 -15.11 -5.72
N GLY A 693 15.05 -15.56 -5.50
CA GLY A 693 16.19 -14.64 -5.29
C GLY A 693 16.15 -13.88 -3.96
N CYS A 694 15.31 -14.31 -3.02
CA CYS A 694 15.13 -13.62 -1.74
C CYS A 694 16.19 -14.03 -0.70
N THR A 695 16.50 -13.09 0.20
CA THR A 695 17.29 -13.36 1.41
C THR A 695 16.36 -13.33 2.61
N ILE A 696 16.23 -14.46 3.31
CA ILE A 696 15.35 -14.63 4.47
C ILE A 696 16.22 -15.02 5.67
N ASP A 697 16.49 -14.07 6.54
CA ASP A 697 17.55 -14.18 7.56
C ASP A 697 17.05 -13.77 8.94
N GLY A 698 17.17 -14.70 9.89
CA GLY A 698 16.82 -14.48 11.29
C GLY A 698 15.31 -14.58 11.55
N GLY A 699 14.99 -15.06 12.75
CA GLY A 699 13.63 -15.30 13.18
C GLY A 699 13.56 -16.47 14.15
N TRP A 700 12.54 -16.49 14.99
CA TRP A 700 12.23 -17.56 15.92
C TRP A 700 11.52 -18.74 15.21
N GLY A 701 10.81 -18.47 14.11
CA GLY A 701 9.99 -19.41 13.35
C GLY A 701 10.72 -20.15 12.24
N HIS A 702 9.96 -20.53 11.21
CA HIS A 702 10.49 -21.09 9.96
C HIS A 702 10.91 -19.98 9.00
N GLY A 703 11.93 -20.25 8.17
CA GLY A 703 12.31 -19.29 7.12
C GLY A 703 11.18 -19.08 6.12
N ILE A 704 10.68 -20.17 5.55
CA ILE A 704 9.46 -20.21 4.74
C ILE A 704 8.49 -21.22 5.36
N ALA A 705 7.33 -20.73 5.78
CA ALA A 705 6.26 -21.50 6.39
C ALA A 705 5.12 -21.71 5.38
N LEU A 706 4.65 -22.95 5.19
CA LEU A 706 3.63 -23.32 4.21
C LEU A 706 2.34 -23.78 4.89
N GLY A 707 1.23 -23.15 4.50
CA GLY A 707 -0.12 -23.37 5.00
C GLY A 707 -0.39 -22.76 6.37
N HIS A 708 -1.62 -22.94 6.83
CA HIS A 708 -2.10 -22.56 8.16
C HIS A 708 -3.29 -23.46 8.57
N GLY A 709 -3.67 -23.37 9.83
CA GLY A 709 -4.90 -23.97 10.36
C GLY A 709 -5.95 -22.89 10.59
N ASP A 710 -7.22 -23.27 10.54
CA ASP A 710 -8.34 -22.37 10.77
C ASP A 710 -9.43 -23.09 11.58
N PHE A 711 -10.35 -22.33 12.18
CA PHE A 711 -11.48 -22.83 12.93
C PHE A 711 -12.68 -23.06 12.02
N PHE A 712 -13.28 -24.24 12.13
CA PHE A 712 -14.47 -24.62 11.39
C PHE A 712 -15.60 -24.95 12.36
N ALA A 713 -16.85 -24.66 11.98
CA ALA A 713 -18.02 -25.06 12.77
C ALA A 713 -18.06 -26.59 12.97
N ASP A 714 -18.22 -27.02 14.21
CA ASP A 714 -18.29 -28.42 14.62
C ASP A 714 -19.75 -28.87 14.77
N ASP A 715 -20.15 -29.86 13.96
CA ASP A 715 -21.46 -30.52 14.05
C ASP A 715 -21.43 -31.77 14.99
N ALA A 716 -20.28 -32.13 15.58
CA ALA A 716 -20.09 -33.40 16.30
C ALA A 716 -19.45 -33.27 17.72
N ASP A 717 -20.16 -33.78 18.73
CA ASP A 717 -19.82 -33.73 20.18
C ASP A 717 -18.51 -34.41 20.66
N ASP A 718 -17.58 -34.90 19.80
CA ASP A 718 -16.57 -35.89 20.25
C ASP A 718 -15.13 -35.76 19.70
N ILE A 719 -14.70 -34.60 19.16
CA ILE A 719 -13.33 -34.46 18.62
C ILE A 719 -12.44 -33.59 19.53
N THR A 720 -11.56 -34.23 20.30
CA THR A 720 -10.56 -33.53 21.12
C THR A 720 -9.31 -33.21 20.28
N VAL A 721 -9.24 -32.05 19.63
CA VAL A 721 -8.02 -31.61 18.91
C VAL A 721 -7.00 -31.04 19.90
N LYS A 722 -5.81 -31.65 19.97
CA LYS A 722 -4.68 -31.16 20.78
C LYS A 722 -3.80 -30.23 19.95
N ALA A 723 -4.09 -28.94 19.93
CA ALA A 723 -3.19 -27.92 19.36
C ALA A 723 -1.99 -27.64 20.29
N VAL A 724 -0.86 -27.19 19.72
CA VAL A 724 0.39 -26.96 20.45
C VAL A 724 0.44 -25.53 21.00
N ARG A 725 0.62 -25.40 22.33
CA ARG A 725 0.82 -24.13 23.01
C ARG A 725 2.29 -23.71 23.04
N VAL A 726 2.59 -22.47 22.66
CA VAL A 726 3.89 -21.83 22.87
C VAL A 726 3.76 -20.81 24.01
N GLN A 727 4.29 -21.11 25.20
CA GLN A 727 4.23 -20.19 26.35
C GLN A 727 5.58 -19.48 26.57
N ALA A 728 5.55 -18.16 26.79
CA ALA A 728 6.70 -17.35 27.21
C ALA A 728 7.24 -17.78 28.61
N PRO A 729 8.54 -17.55 28.92
CA PRO A 729 9.27 -18.32 29.94
C PRO A 729 9.03 -17.80 31.36
N THR A 730 8.21 -18.51 32.11
CA THR A 730 8.57 -18.73 33.52
C THR A 730 8.59 -20.20 33.88
N ALA A 731 7.95 -21.05 33.06
CA ALA A 731 8.03 -22.50 33.12
C ALA A 731 8.16 -23.03 31.69
N GLY A 732 9.00 -24.03 31.47
CA GLY A 732 9.34 -24.55 30.13
C GLY A 732 8.14 -24.86 29.22
N MET A 733 8.43 -24.97 27.93
CA MET A 733 7.48 -25.36 26.90
C MET A 733 6.69 -26.63 27.31
N SER A 734 5.36 -26.56 27.30
CA SER A 734 4.46 -27.66 27.66
C SER A 734 3.41 -27.85 26.58
N TYR A 735 3.13 -29.10 26.20
CA TYR A 735 2.05 -29.43 25.28
C TYR A 735 0.74 -29.42 26.08
N THR A 736 -0.01 -28.33 26.01
CA THR A 736 -1.38 -28.29 26.55
C THR A 736 -2.35 -27.84 25.48
N THR A 737 -3.53 -28.47 25.49
CA THR A 737 -4.73 -28.06 24.76
C THR A 737 -5.01 -26.58 25.01
N GLU A 738 -5.36 -25.85 23.95
CA GLU A 738 -5.86 -24.47 23.96
C GLU A 738 -4.76 -23.38 24.06
N THR A 739 -4.20 -22.98 22.91
CA THR A 739 -3.98 -21.59 22.40
C THR A 739 -2.92 -21.58 21.29
N GLU A 740 -3.21 -20.87 20.20
CA GLU A 740 -2.35 -20.73 19.00
C GLU A 740 -1.03 -19.97 19.29
N PRO A 741 0.04 -20.18 18.50
CA PRO A 741 0.85 -19.05 18.05
C PRO A 741 -0.01 -18.26 17.05
N ASP A 742 -0.58 -17.12 17.48
CA ASP A 742 -1.51 -16.26 16.71
C ASP A 742 -1.33 -16.42 15.20
N ASP A 743 -2.34 -16.99 14.56
CA ASP A 743 -2.37 -17.29 13.14
C ASP A 743 -2.36 -16.02 12.28
N CYS A 744 -1.21 -15.34 12.19
CA CYS A 744 -0.93 -14.23 11.27
C CYS A 744 -2.12 -13.27 11.08
N ASP A 745 -2.74 -12.79 12.17
CA ASP A 745 -3.94 -11.97 12.08
C ASP A 745 -3.56 -10.63 11.44
N CYS A 746 -3.80 -10.54 10.14
CA CYS A 746 -3.61 -9.35 9.35
C CYS A 746 -4.77 -8.36 9.56
N GLY A 747 -5.76 -8.69 10.39
CA GLY A 747 -6.91 -7.85 10.69
C GLY A 747 -6.64 -6.75 11.73
N PRO A 748 -7.41 -5.64 11.70
CA PRO A 748 -7.34 -4.54 12.69
C PRO A 748 -7.93 -4.92 14.07
N GLN A 749 -8.60 -6.07 14.19
CA GLN A 749 -9.23 -6.56 15.42
C GLN A 749 -8.23 -7.20 16.39
N ARG A 750 -7.10 -6.54 16.73
CA ARG A 750 -6.28 -7.06 17.83
C ARG A 750 -7.04 -6.91 19.15
N ARG A 751 -7.58 -8.00 19.66
CA ARG A 751 -8.02 -8.04 21.05
C ARG A 751 -6.78 -8.19 21.92
N PRO A 752 -6.61 -7.36 22.98
CA PRO A 752 -5.52 -7.55 23.93
C PRO A 752 -5.67 -8.94 24.55
N LEU A 753 -4.79 -9.89 24.21
CA LEU A 753 -4.86 -11.29 24.66
C LEU A 753 -4.89 -11.42 26.18
N PRO A 754 -6.01 -11.78 26.84
CA PRO A 754 -5.89 -12.42 28.14
C PRO A 754 -5.24 -13.82 27.95
N PRO A 755 -4.59 -14.41 28.98
CA PRO A 755 -3.74 -15.60 28.85
C PRO A 755 -4.44 -16.93 28.47
N THR A 756 -5.71 -16.89 28.05
CA THR A 756 -6.58 -18.06 27.87
C THR A 756 -7.60 -17.79 26.75
N HIS A 757 -7.28 -18.19 25.52
CA HIS A 757 -8.29 -18.42 24.49
C HIS A 757 -8.64 -19.91 24.51
N THR A 758 -9.70 -20.26 25.23
CA THR A 758 -10.46 -21.48 24.97
C THR A 758 -11.04 -21.40 23.56
N ALA A 759 -11.00 -22.48 22.78
CA ALA A 759 -11.64 -22.55 21.46
C ALA A 759 -13.11 -22.06 21.57
N PRO A 760 -13.65 -21.33 20.57
CA PRO A 760 -15.07 -20.99 20.53
C PRO A 760 -15.92 -22.25 20.74
N GLU A 761 -16.95 -22.20 21.60
CA GLU A 761 -17.83 -23.35 21.83
C GLU A 761 -18.45 -23.81 20.49
N GLY A 762 -18.17 -25.05 20.08
CA GLY A 762 -18.70 -25.64 18.85
C GLY A 762 -17.87 -25.38 17.59
N GLU A 763 -16.57 -25.08 17.71
CA GLU A 763 -15.63 -25.00 16.58
C GLU A 763 -14.43 -25.94 16.75
N ILE A 764 -13.91 -26.43 15.62
CA ILE A 764 -12.77 -27.35 15.54
C ILE A 764 -11.63 -26.77 14.69
N PHE A 765 -10.41 -26.88 15.19
CA PHE A 765 -9.20 -26.41 14.50
C PHE A 765 -8.69 -27.45 13.49
N LEU A 766 -8.65 -27.11 12.20
CA LEU A 766 -8.28 -27.99 11.09
C LEU A 766 -7.33 -27.30 10.10
N PRO A 767 -6.58 -28.06 9.27
CA PRO A 767 -5.87 -27.45 8.14
C PRO A 767 -6.83 -26.66 7.26
N ALA A 768 -6.50 -25.42 6.94
CA ALA A 768 -7.41 -24.55 6.19
C ALA A 768 -7.56 -24.94 4.70
N GLY A 769 -6.64 -25.72 4.16
CA GLY A 769 -6.64 -26.16 2.76
C GLY A 769 -5.24 -26.51 2.23
N PRO A 770 -5.11 -26.89 0.95
CA PRO A 770 -3.82 -27.11 0.31
C PRO A 770 -3.12 -25.79 -0.08
N VAL A 771 -1.81 -25.86 -0.31
CA VAL A 771 -1.04 -24.84 -1.04
C VAL A 771 -0.70 -25.43 -2.42
N GLU A 772 -1.02 -24.73 -3.51
CA GLU A 772 -0.93 -25.28 -4.88
C GLU A 772 0.06 -24.50 -5.78
N ASP A 773 0.71 -25.22 -6.71
CA ASP A 773 1.62 -24.64 -7.73
C ASP A 773 2.71 -23.71 -7.13
N LEU A 774 3.46 -24.23 -6.16
CA LEU A 774 4.46 -23.48 -5.40
C LEU A 774 5.85 -23.54 -6.05
N ARG A 775 6.52 -22.39 -6.19
CA ARG A 775 7.86 -22.25 -6.78
C ARG A 775 8.78 -21.50 -5.84
N ILE A 776 9.81 -22.16 -5.32
CA ILE A 776 10.79 -21.57 -4.39
C ILE A 776 12.18 -21.75 -4.97
N TYR A 777 12.77 -20.67 -5.51
CA TYR A 777 14.03 -20.72 -6.24
C TYR A 777 15.10 -19.75 -5.78
N ASP A 778 16.36 -20.21 -5.81
CA ASP A 778 17.53 -19.33 -5.71
C ASP A 778 17.53 -18.44 -4.43
N ASN A 779 16.86 -18.89 -3.36
CA ASN A 779 16.75 -18.14 -2.10
C ASN A 779 17.87 -18.50 -1.13
N GLN A 780 18.21 -17.57 -0.24
CA GLN A 780 19.11 -17.78 0.90
C GLN A 780 18.29 -17.76 2.20
N ILE A 781 18.22 -18.90 2.89
CA ILE A 781 17.40 -19.09 4.10
C ILE A 781 18.30 -19.51 5.25
N ARG A 782 18.45 -18.63 6.25
CA ARG A 782 19.42 -18.85 7.33
C ARG A 782 19.03 -18.24 8.67
N ASN A 783 19.67 -18.76 9.72
CA ASN A 783 19.55 -18.29 11.10
C ASN A 783 18.13 -18.31 11.70
N HIS A 784 17.27 -19.23 11.22
CA HIS A 784 15.92 -19.40 11.76
C HIS A 784 15.89 -20.35 12.97
N GLY A 785 14.95 -20.08 13.90
CA GLY A 785 14.77 -20.88 15.11
C GLY A 785 14.26 -22.30 14.83
N PHE A 786 13.45 -22.49 13.79
CA PHE A 786 12.94 -23.79 13.32
C PHE A 786 13.52 -24.18 11.95
N SER A 787 12.82 -25.03 11.20
CA SER A 787 13.25 -25.50 9.87
C SER A 787 13.39 -24.35 8.86
N GLY A 788 14.24 -24.54 7.84
CA GLY A 788 14.40 -23.57 6.76
C GLY A 788 13.12 -23.40 5.94
N ILE A 789 12.63 -24.48 5.32
CA ILE A 789 11.34 -24.54 4.63
C ILE A 789 10.50 -25.63 5.29
N SER A 790 9.31 -25.29 5.77
CA SER A 790 8.43 -26.28 6.40
C SER A 790 6.95 -25.96 6.23
N THR A 791 6.11 -26.99 6.33
CA THR A 791 4.70 -26.76 6.69
C THR A 791 4.64 -26.06 8.04
N THR A 792 3.80 -25.03 8.16
CA THR A 792 3.74 -24.11 9.31
C THR A 792 3.47 -24.84 10.62
N LEU A 793 2.57 -25.81 10.58
CA LEU A 793 2.23 -26.63 11.72
C LEU A 793 1.93 -28.07 11.30
N PHE A 794 2.21 -28.98 12.22
CA PHE A 794 1.85 -30.39 12.11
C PHE A 794 0.65 -30.61 13.04
N PHE A 795 -0.35 -31.36 12.58
CA PHE A 795 -1.49 -31.74 13.42
C PHE A 795 -1.18 -33.12 14.02
N PRO A 796 -0.63 -33.20 15.25
CA PRO A 796 -0.30 -34.48 15.87
C PRO A 796 -1.58 -35.26 16.15
N HIS A 797 -1.67 -36.46 15.61
CA HIS A 797 -2.81 -37.35 15.86
C HIS A 797 -2.49 -38.32 16.99
N GLY A 798 -3.51 -38.67 17.79
CA GLY A 798 -3.53 -39.90 18.60
C GLY A 798 -3.66 -41.17 17.72
N TYR A 799 -3.17 -41.13 16.48
CA TYR A 799 -3.32 -42.20 15.50
C TYR A 799 -2.26 -43.19 15.90
N ASP A 800 -2.70 -44.24 16.57
CA ASP A 800 -1.82 -45.36 16.81
C ASP A 800 -1.58 -46.01 15.45
N TYR A 801 -0.47 -45.69 14.77
CA TYR A 801 -0.02 -46.42 13.57
C TYR A 801 0.26 -47.91 13.86
N GLN A 802 0.04 -48.37 15.09
CA GLN A 802 0.08 -49.77 15.51
C GLN A 802 -1.26 -50.28 16.08
N GLY A 803 -2.34 -49.49 16.10
CA GLY A 803 -3.59 -49.84 16.80
C GLY A 803 -4.89 -49.38 16.12
N ALA A 804 -5.94 -50.20 16.27
CA ALA A 804 -7.23 -50.15 15.55
C ALA A 804 -8.20 -48.99 15.93
N GLY A 805 -7.70 -47.78 16.20
CA GLY A 805 -8.53 -46.58 16.47
C GLY A 805 -8.78 -45.75 15.21
N ALA A 806 -10.03 -45.68 14.75
CA ALA A 806 -10.43 -45.18 13.43
C ALA A 806 -10.61 -43.66 13.30
N GLU A 807 -9.55 -42.87 13.41
CA GLU A 807 -9.58 -41.43 13.09
C GLU A 807 -8.59 -41.10 11.94
N ALA A 808 -8.97 -40.20 11.02
CA ALA A 808 -8.19 -39.93 9.80
C ALA A 808 -7.04 -38.95 10.06
N ALA A 809 -5.85 -39.22 9.50
CA ALA A 809 -4.69 -38.31 9.54
C ALA A 809 -5.02 -36.96 8.89
N ARG A 810 -4.53 -35.86 9.47
CA ARG A 810 -4.80 -34.48 9.04
C ARG A 810 -3.50 -33.75 8.76
N PHE A 811 -3.32 -33.23 7.55
CA PHE A 811 -2.08 -32.55 7.14
C PHE A 811 -2.39 -31.27 6.39
N ILE A 812 -1.49 -30.29 6.52
CA ILE A 812 -1.33 -29.27 5.49
C ILE A 812 -0.69 -29.95 4.28
N VAL A 813 -1.35 -29.87 3.12
CA VAL A 813 -0.90 -30.52 1.89
C VAL A 813 -0.30 -29.47 0.95
N VAL A 814 0.91 -29.74 0.45
CA VAL A 814 1.55 -28.91 -0.57
C VAL A 814 1.56 -29.67 -1.90
N THR A 815 1.04 -29.06 -2.95
CA THR A 815 0.91 -29.69 -4.27
C THR A 815 1.73 -28.93 -5.32
N ASP A 816 2.34 -29.66 -6.27
CA ASP A 816 3.22 -29.11 -7.32
C ASP A 816 4.29 -28.13 -6.79
N ALA A 817 4.89 -28.49 -5.65
CA ALA A 817 6.00 -27.73 -5.10
C ALA A 817 7.29 -28.01 -5.89
N ASP A 818 7.84 -27.00 -6.57
CA ASP A 818 9.20 -27.03 -7.12
C ASP A 818 10.11 -26.15 -6.25
N ILE A 819 10.89 -26.82 -5.39
CA ILE A 819 11.82 -26.20 -4.46
C ILE A 819 13.23 -26.47 -4.99
N ALA A 820 13.86 -25.45 -5.61
CA ALA A 820 15.15 -25.66 -6.24
C ALA A 820 16.21 -24.57 -6.07
N ARG A 821 17.48 -24.99 -6.05
CA ARG A 821 18.66 -24.09 -5.99
C ARG A 821 18.67 -23.14 -4.80
N ASN A 822 17.98 -23.49 -3.71
CA ASN A 822 18.02 -22.72 -2.48
C ASN A 822 19.25 -23.08 -1.65
N VAL A 823 19.75 -22.11 -0.88
CA VAL A 823 20.77 -22.30 0.15
C VAL A 823 20.08 -22.23 1.51
N ILE A 824 20.02 -23.36 2.22
CA ILE A 824 19.33 -23.52 3.49
C ILE A 824 20.36 -23.90 4.55
N GLU A 825 20.76 -22.94 5.38
CA GLU A 825 21.87 -23.13 6.32
C GLU A 825 21.66 -22.53 7.69
N ASP A 826 22.31 -23.11 8.70
CA ASP A 826 22.35 -22.57 10.07
C ASP A 826 20.96 -22.31 10.68
N ASN A 827 19.94 -23.10 10.30
CA ASN A 827 18.60 -23.03 10.88
C ASN A 827 18.46 -24.03 12.05
N LEU A 828 17.27 -24.10 12.63
CA LEU A 828 16.93 -24.92 13.80
C LEU A 828 17.80 -24.59 15.02
N LEU A 829 17.89 -23.30 15.33
CA LEU A 829 18.74 -22.79 16.39
C LEU A 829 18.14 -23.02 17.80
N ILE A 830 16.85 -23.38 17.89
CA ILE A 830 16.09 -23.51 19.14
C ILE A 830 15.67 -24.96 19.38
N ALA A 831 15.79 -25.41 20.63
CA ALA A 831 15.36 -26.74 21.04
C ALA A 831 13.85 -26.80 21.22
N LEU A 832 13.20 -27.84 20.69
CA LEU A 832 11.75 -28.07 20.84
C LEU A 832 11.39 -28.88 22.10
N PRO A 833 10.15 -28.81 22.62
CA PRO A 833 9.70 -29.56 23.80
C PRO A 833 9.55 -31.06 23.52
N SER A 834 9.67 -31.91 24.54
CA SER A 834 9.73 -33.37 24.40
C SER A 834 8.39 -34.06 24.15
N GLU A 835 7.25 -33.45 24.48
CA GLU A 835 5.97 -34.18 24.60
C GLU A 835 5.21 -34.40 23.27
N GLY A 836 5.67 -33.88 22.12
CA GLY A 836 5.01 -34.06 20.81
C GLY A 836 5.79 -34.90 19.80
N PHE A 837 6.98 -35.38 20.16
CA PHE A 837 7.80 -36.29 19.37
C PHE A 837 7.53 -37.75 19.76
N VAL A 838 6.26 -38.14 19.73
CA VAL A 838 5.79 -39.47 20.16
C VAL A 838 5.63 -40.44 18.98
N ASN A 839 5.35 -39.91 17.78
CA ASN A 839 5.15 -40.64 16.52
C ASN A 839 6.02 -40.04 15.39
N TYR A 840 6.05 -40.67 14.21
CA TYR A 840 6.76 -40.16 13.02
C TYR A 840 5.99 -39.05 12.26
N ASP A 841 5.08 -38.37 12.95
CA ASP A 841 4.16 -37.38 12.36
C ASP A 841 4.67 -35.94 12.46
N VAL A 842 5.84 -35.75 13.10
CA VAL A 842 6.48 -34.45 13.26
C VAL A 842 7.96 -34.57 12.86
N ALA A 843 8.45 -33.61 12.09
CA ALA A 843 9.82 -33.55 11.64
C ALA A 843 10.33 -32.10 11.63
N VAL A 844 11.63 -31.92 11.87
CA VAL A 844 12.33 -30.64 11.74
C VAL A 844 13.62 -30.82 10.96
N GLY A 845 14.06 -29.79 10.24
CA GLY A 845 15.15 -29.98 9.30
C GLY A 845 15.43 -28.83 8.35
N GLY A 846 16.06 -29.16 7.22
CA GLY A 846 16.23 -28.23 6.11
C GLY A 846 14.90 -27.95 5.39
N ILE A 847 14.37 -28.98 4.72
CA ILE A 847 13.07 -28.96 4.03
C ILE A 847 12.19 -30.04 4.64
N VAL A 848 11.03 -29.66 5.20
CA VAL A 848 10.12 -30.62 5.84
C VAL A 848 8.66 -30.39 5.44
N LEU A 849 8.01 -31.40 4.85
CA LEU A 849 6.61 -31.32 4.46
C LEU A 849 5.78 -32.38 5.17
N ALA A 850 4.67 -31.96 5.79
CA ALA A 850 3.70 -32.86 6.40
C ALA A 850 3.03 -33.76 5.36
N ALA A 851 2.50 -33.18 4.28
CA ALA A 851 2.02 -33.93 3.14
C ALA A 851 2.41 -33.22 1.83
N SER A 852 2.75 -33.99 0.82
CA SER A 852 3.11 -33.45 -0.49
C SER A 852 2.56 -34.28 -1.66
N VAL A 853 2.18 -33.60 -2.75
CA VAL A 853 1.75 -34.21 -4.01
C VAL A 853 2.59 -33.63 -5.15
N ASN A 854 3.25 -34.50 -5.89
CA ASN A 854 4.12 -34.13 -7.01
C ASN A 854 5.18 -33.08 -6.64
N ALA A 855 5.83 -33.24 -5.48
CA ALA A 855 6.87 -32.33 -5.03
C ALA A 855 8.22 -32.64 -5.71
N TRP A 856 8.87 -31.60 -6.22
CA TRP A 856 10.20 -31.61 -6.85
C TRP A 856 11.16 -30.83 -5.96
N ILE A 857 12.02 -31.54 -5.25
CA ILE A 857 13.02 -30.97 -4.36
C ILE A 857 14.38 -31.18 -5.02
N ARG A 858 14.95 -30.14 -5.62
CA ARG A 858 16.11 -30.31 -6.52
C ARG A 858 17.21 -29.28 -6.42
N ASP A 859 18.45 -29.72 -6.58
CA ASP A 859 19.63 -28.84 -6.64
C ASP A 859 19.78 -27.89 -5.42
N ASN A 860 19.18 -28.20 -4.28
CA ASN A 860 19.30 -27.38 -3.07
C ASN A 860 20.59 -27.69 -2.30
N THR A 861 21.15 -26.67 -1.65
CA THR A 861 22.24 -26.82 -0.68
C THR A 861 21.67 -26.72 0.73
N ILE A 862 21.64 -27.83 1.46
CA ILE A 862 21.11 -27.94 2.82
C ILE A 862 22.27 -28.30 3.74
N ARG A 863 22.69 -27.37 4.61
CA ARG A 863 23.86 -27.61 5.46
C ARG A 863 23.80 -26.99 6.83
N SER A 864 24.55 -27.52 7.79
CA SER A 864 24.71 -26.92 9.12
C SER A 864 23.40 -26.64 9.87
N ASN A 865 22.30 -27.30 9.52
CA ASN A 865 21.01 -27.11 10.20
C ASN A 865 21.00 -27.92 11.49
N GLY A 866 20.53 -27.30 12.59
CA GLY A 866 20.41 -27.89 13.91
C GLY A 866 21.73 -28.29 14.57
N GLN A 867 22.80 -27.52 14.33
CA GLN A 867 24.12 -27.75 14.92
C GLN A 867 24.15 -27.62 16.45
N SER A 868 23.14 -26.98 17.05
CA SER A 868 22.96 -26.91 18.51
C SER A 868 22.08 -28.02 19.08
N GLN A 869 21.54 -28.92 18.24
CA GLN A 869 20.54 -29.92 18.62
C GLN A 869 21.13 -31.34 18.60
N THR A 870 21.27 -31.95 19.78
CA THR A 870 21.78 -33.33 19.91
C THR A 870 20.70 -34.38 20.12
N GLU A 871 19.49 -33.98 20.54
CA GLU A 871 18.39 -34.91 20.88
C GLU A 871 17.28 -34.99 19.79
N MET A 872 17.06 -33.92 19.02
CA MET A 872 15.93 -33.79 18.10
C MET A 872 16.03 -34.75 16.90
N PRO A 873 14.91 -35.32 16.42
CA PRO A 873 14.88 -36.06 15.15
C PRO A 873 14.98 -35.08 14.00
N MET A 874 16.09 -35.12 13.26
CA MET A 874 16.39 -34.11 12.26
C MET A 874 16.52 -34.69 10.87
N CYS A 875 15.98 -33.96 9.89
CA CYS A 875 16.03 -34.32 8.49
C CYS A 875 16.79 -33.29 7.66
N GLY A 876 17.52 -33.73 6.63
CA GLY A 876 17.87 -32.83 5.52
C GLY A 876 16.62 -32.49 4.71
N VAL A 877 16.03 -33.53 4.13
CA VAL A 877 14.70 -33.52 3.49
C VAL A 877 13.82 -34.53 4.24
N GLY A 878 12.71 -34.05 4.81
CA GLY A 878 11.74 -34.87 5.55
C GLY A 878 10.36 -34.80 4.94
N LEU A 879 9.80 -35.93 4.53
CA LEU A 879 8.44 -36.03 4.01
C LEU A 879 7.66 -37.01 4.89
N VAL A 880 6.68 -36.52 5.64
CA VAL A 880 5.86 -37.41 6.49
C VAL A 880 4.96 -38.26 5.60
N ALA A 881 4.23 -37.64 4.66
CA ALA A 881 3.51 -38.29 3.59
C ALA A 881 3.81 -37.66 2.22
N ALA A 882 3.96 -38.49 1.18
CA ALA A 882 4.25 -38.02 -0.17
C ALA A 882 3.55 -38.84 -1.26
N MET A 883 3.14 -38.18 -2.34
CA MET A 883 2.73 -38.82 -3.59
C MET A 883 3.60 -38.28 -4.72
N ASN A 884 4.21 -39.16 -5.51
CA ASN A 884 5.06 -38.80 -6.65
C ASN A 884 6.15 -37.77 -6.33
N ALA A 885 6.91 -37.98 -5.24
CA ALA A 885 7.97 -37.07 -4.84
C ALA A 885 9.28 -37.33 -5.61
N VAL A 886 9.91 -36.27 -6.10
CA VAL A 886 11.21 -36.30 -6.78
C VAL A 886 12.22 -35.51 -5.95
N ILE A 887 13.28 -36.18 -5.50
CA ILE A 887 14.37 -35.60 -4.72
C ILE A 887 15.65 -35.78 -5.52
N GLU A 888 16.17 -34.71 -6.13
CA GLU A 888 17.29 -34.84 -7.07
C GLU A 888 18.40 -33.79 -6.93
N GLY A 889 19.66 -34.17 -7.12
CA GLY A 889 20.76 -33.20 -7.20
C GLY A 889 21.01 -32.37 -5.93
N ASN A 890 20.39 -32.68 -4.79
CA ASN A 890 20.57 -31.91 -3.56
C ASN A 890 21.88 -32.26 -2.88
N MET A 891 22.50 -31.28 -2.23
CA MET A 891 23.65 -31.44 -1.35
C MET A 891 23.20 -31.26 0.10
N ILE A 892 23.23 -32.34 0.88
CA ILE A 892 22.78 -32.41 2.27
C ILE A 892 23.97 -32.80 3.14
N THR A 893 24.53 -31.88 3.90
CA THR A 893 25.74 -32.11 4.71
C THR A 893 25.63 -31.49 6.08
N ASP A 894 26.24 -32.07 7.11
CA ASP A 894 26.28 -31.45 8.46
C ASP A 894 24.89 -31.05 8.99
N THR A 895 23.84 -31.83 8.67
CA THR A 895 22.51 -31.62 9.26
C THR A 895 22.42 -32.45 10.53
N GLY A 896 22.49 -31.78 11.68
CA GLY A 896 22.53 -32.40 12.99
C GLY A 896 23.91 -32.64 13.56
N GLN A 897 23.92 -32.93 14.85
CA GLN A 897 25.14 -33.15 15.62
C GLN A 897 25.09 -34.51 16.31
N VAL A 898 26.25 -35.18 16.35
CA VAL A 898 26.46 -36.40 17.14
C VAL A 898 26.84 -36.01 18.57
N GLY A 899 26.04 -36.42 19.55
CA GLY A 899 26.35 -36.21 20.97
C GLY A 899 27.57 -37.02 21.44
N THR A 900 28.27 -36.54 22.48
CA THR A 900 29.39 -37.26 23.10
C THR A 900 28.89 -38.16 24.24
N GLY A 901 28.34 -39.34 23.91
CA GLY A 901 27.95 -40.37 24.90
C GLY A 901 26.59 -41.05 24.66
N ARG A 902 26.15 -41.90 25.61
CA ARG A 902 24.84 -42.58 25.57
C ARG A 902 23.73 -41.60 25.96
N GLN A 903 23.28 -40.77 25.02
CA GLN A 903 22.17 -39.82 25.20
C GLN A 903 20.79 -40.49 24.98
N VAL A 904 19.73 -39.86 25.50
CA VAL A 904 18.33 -40.25 25.21
C VAL A 904 17.89 -39.48 23.98
N TYR A 905 17.82 -40.16 22.84
CA TYR A 905 17.35 -39.55 21.59
C TYR A 905 15.82 -39.58 21.52
N ARG A 906 15.23 -38.56 20.90
CA ARG A 906 13.78 -38.49 20.68
C ARG A 906 13.37 -39.25 19.43
N TYR A 907 12.13 -39.75 19.46
CA TYR A 907 11.52 -40.49 18.36
C TYR A 907 10.98 -39.52 17.30
N GLY A 908 11.10 -39.85 16.01
CA GLY A 908 10.60 -39.01 14.92
C GLY A 908 11.36 -39.20 13.62
N LEU A 909 10.99 -38.46 12.57
CA LEU A 909 11.63 -38.55 11.26
C LEU A 909 13.09 -38.05 11.36
N ARG A 910 14.08 -38.94 11.17
CA ARG A 910 15.52 -38.63 11.24
C ARG A 910 16.27 -39.21 10.06
N GLY A 911 17.01 -38.39 9.32
CA GLY A 911 17.86 -38.88 8.23
C GLY A 911 18.33 -37.78 7.29
N GLY A 912 19.21 -38.11 6.36
CA GLY A 912 19.54 -37.18 5.29
C GLY A 912 18.32 -36.90 4.41
N ILE A 913 17.76 -37.97 3.86
CA ILE A 913 16.45 -38.00 3.19
C ILE A 913 15.58 -39.02 3.92
N ALA A 914 14.49 -38.55 4.52
CA ALA A 914 13.61 -39.36 5.33
C ALA A 914 12.17 -39.27 4.81
N VAL A 915 11.61 -40.41 4.40
CA VAL A 915 10.24 -40.50 3.88
C VAL A 915 9.44 -41.49 4.74
N GLY A 916 8.45 -40.98 5.46
CA GLY A 916 7.60 -41.76 6.34
C GLY A 916 6.67 -42.68 5.56
N GLU A 917 5.86 -42.10 4.68
CA GLU A 917 4.99 -42.80 3.74
C GLU A 917 5.08 -42.18 2.36
N ALA A 918 5.13 -43.03 1.33
CA ALA A 918 5.05 -42.63 -0.06
C ALA A 918 4.09 -43.50 -0.85
N THR A 919 3.33 -42.92 -1.77
CA THR A 919 2.37 -43.66 -2.59
C THR A 919 2.41 -43.26 -4.06
N GLY A 920 2.17 -44.23 -4.94
CA GLY A 920 1.81 -44.02 -6.34
C GLY A 920 0.30 -43.99 -6.53
N VAL A 921 -0.48 -44.87 -5.88
CA VAL A 921 -1.95 -44.98 -6.07
C VAL A 921 -2.64 -45.36 -4.76
N ARG A 922 -3.75 -44.68 -4.41
CA ARG A 922 -4.77 -45.18 -3.47
C ARG A 922 -6.13 -45.21 -4.18
N ILE A 923 -6.66 -46.39 -4.44
CA ILE A 923 -8.05 -46.57 -4.93
C ILE A 923 -8.85 -47.16 -3.78
N ARG A 924 -9.95 -46.49 -3.37
CA ARG A 924 -10.96 -47.10 -2.50
C ARG A 924 -12.01 -47.75 -3.39
N ASP A 925 -12.01 -49.08 -3.47
CA ASP A 925 -13.18 -49.81 -3.94
C ASP A 925 -14.12 -50.09 -2.75
N LYS A 926 -15.00 -49.13 -2.45
CA LYS A 926 -16.21 -49.41 -1.68
C LYS A 926 -17.36 -49.48 -2.66
N GLU A 927 -17.82 -50.71 -2.94
CA GLU A 927 -19.00 -51.09 -3.72
C GLU A 927 -19.74 -49.91 -4.42
N GLY A 928 -19.36 -49.61 -5.66
CA GLY A 928 -20.28 -48.97 -6.63
C GLY A 928 -20.26 -47.45 -6.81
N THR A 929 -19.32 -46.71 -6.22
CA THR A 929 -19.07 -45.30 -6.61
C THR A 929 -17.60 -45.10 -6.93
N SER A 930 -17.30 -44.84 -8.20
CA SER A 930 -15.99 -44.42 -8.68
C SER A 930 -15.58 -43.10 -8.00
N GLY A 931 -14.67 -43.19 -7.03
CA GLY A 931 -14.06 -42.03 -6.37
C GLY A 931 -12.60 -42.33 -6.07
N GLU A 932 -11.71 -41.69 -6.82
CA GLU A 932 -10.26 -41.77 -6.68
C GLU A 932 -9.86 -41.13 -5.35
N ALA A 933 -9.42 -41.92 -4.36
CA ALA A 933 -9.13 -41.44 -3.02
C ALA A 933 -7.62 -41.18 -2.86
N MET A 934 -7.23 -39.95 -3.15
CA MET A 934 -5.97 -39.25 -2.79
C MET A 934 -5.48 -39.57 -1.35
N PRO A 935 -4.21 -39.31 -0.97
CA PRO A 935 -3.77 -39.39 0.43
C PRO A 935 -4.77 -38.64 1.32
N ALA A 936 -5.53 -39.39 2.13
CA ALA A 936 -6.82 -39.03 2.70
C ALA A 936 -7.07 -37.51 2.82
N PHE A 937 -7.58 -36.89 1.74
CA PHE A 937 -8.39 -35.69 1.90
C PHE A 937 -9.56 -36.11 2.78
N LEU A 938 -9.80 -35.36 3.84
CA LEU A 938 -10.81 -35.62 4.87
C LEU A 938 -12.14 -36.09 4.24
N THR A 939 -12.40 -37.40 4.29
CA THR A 939 -13.70 -37.96 3.89
C THR A 939 -14.20 -38.83 5.02
N GLY A 940 -15.06 -38.28 5.87
CA GLY A 940 -15.64 -39.05 6.97
C GLY A 940 -16.51 -38.32 7.99
N THR A 941 -16.37 -37.01 8.16
CA THR A 941 -17.19 -36.24 9.11
C THR A 941 -18.21 -35.40 8.34
N GLY A 942 -19.50 -35.72 8.48
CA GLY A 942 -20.55 -34.83 7.99
C GLY A 942 -20.51 -33.52 8.77
N GLY A 943 -19.99 -32.45 8.18
CA GLY A 943 -19.98 -31.11 8.78
C GLY A 943 -18.95 -30.18 8.15
N ALA A 944 -17.64 -30.46 8.32
CA ALA A 944 -16.57 -29.57 7.88
C ALA A 944 -15.42 -30.35 7.21
N ASN A 945 -15.30 -30.23 5.88
CA ASN A 945 -14.11 -30.66 5.14
C ASN A 945 -13.42 -29.40 4.58
N PRO A 946 -12.09 -29.28 4.67
CA PRO A 946 -11.37 -28.20 4.00
C PRO A 946 -11.58 -28.29 2.48
N PRO A 947 -11.35 -27.18 1.76
CA PRO A 947 -11.46 -27.14 0.30
C PRO A 947 -10.61 -28.24 -0.35
N GLU A 948 -11.20 -28.98 -1.30
CA GLU A 948 -10.44 -29.93 -2.13
C GLU A 948 -9.49 -29.17 -3.07
N PRO A 949 -8.34 -29.75 -3.43
CA PRO A 949 -7.47 -29.17 -4.44
C PRO A 949 -8.22 -28.94 -5.75
N ILE A 950 -7.94 -27.83 -6.42
CA ILE A 950 -8.61 -27.48 -7.68
C ILE A 950 -8.08 -28.33 -8.84
N LYS A 951 -6.80 -28.70 -8.78
CA LYS A 951 -6.10 -29.41 -9.85
C LYS A 951 -6.33 -30.92 -9.80
N ASP A 952 -6.51 -31.53 -10.97
CA ASP A 952 -6.66 -32.98 -11.14
C ASP A 952 -5.29 -33.68 -11.08
N TRP A 953 -5.12 -34.56 -10.10
CA TRP A 953 -3.87 -35.29 -9.85
C TRP A 953 -3.87 -36.75 -10.31
N THR A 954 -4.85 -37.20 -11.11
CA THR A 954 -4.92 -38.59 -11.62
C THR A 954 -3.71 -38.99 -12.49
N ASN A 955 -2.91 -38.03 -12.99
CA ASN A 955 -1.66 -38.34 -13.68
C ASN A 955 -0.46 -38.46 -12.73
N ALA A 956 -0.43 -37.71 -11.62
CA ALA A 956 0.61 -37.86 -10.60
C ALA A 956 0.54 -39.24 -9.95
N SER A 957 -0.66 -39.83 -9.86
CA SER A 957 -0.84 -41.19 -9.36
C SER A 957 -0.30 -42.29 -10.30
N LYS A 958 0.14 -41.95 -11.51
CA LYS A 958 0.77 -42.91 -12.44
C LYS A 958 2.31 -42.90 -12.35
N GLY A 959 2.87 -41.99 -11.56
CA GLY A 959 4.31 -41.85 -11.35
C GLY A 959 4.90 -42.89 -10.37
N SER A 960 6.22 -42.83 -10.18
CA SER A 960 6.88 -43.53 -9.08
C SER A 960 6.45 -42.93 -7.74
N ALA A 961 6.29 -43.73 -6.69
CA ALA A 961 5.97 -43.22 -5.36
C ALA A 961 7.03 -42.21 -4.88
N VAL A 962 8.31 -42.56 -5.06
CA VAL A 962 9.46 -41.67 -4.81
C VAL A 962 10.57 -41.92 -5.83
N VAL A 963 11.19 -40.84 -6.30
CA VAL A 963 12.45 -40.87 -7.06
C VAL A 963 13.52 -40.11 -6.29
N VAL A 964 14.62 -40.78 -5.94
CA VAL A 964 15.80 -40.18 -5.30
C VAL A 964 16.99 -40.33 -6.24
N ARG A 965 17.49 -39.24 -6.82
CA ARG A 965 18.60 -39.34 -7.79
C ARG A 965 19.66 -38.26 -7.73
N GLY A 966 20.93 -38.63 -7.90
CA GLY A 966 22.02 -37.66 -8.02
C GLY A 966 22.29 -36.80 -6.78
N ASN A 967 21.76 -37.15 -5.61
CA ASN A 967 21.96 -36.38 -4.38
C ASN A 967 23.31 -36.73 -3.72
N GLU A 968 23.90 -35.76 -3.01
CA GLU A 968 25.03 -35.95 -2.11
C GLU A 968 24.54 -35.76 -0.67
N VAL A 969 24.59 -36.82 0.13
CA VAL A 969 24.00 -36.85 1.46
C VAL A 969 25.02 -37.37 2.46
N VAL A 970 25.33 -36.56 3.47
CA VAL A 970 26.15 -36.93 4.61
C VAL A 970 25.35 -36.62 5.87
N HIS A 971 24.83 -37.66 6.52
CA HIS A 971 24.00 -37.50 7.70
C HIS A 971 24.69 -38.05 8.97
N PRO A 972 24.94 -37.21 10.00
CA PRO A 972 25.76 -37.63 11.12
C PRO A 972 25.14 -38.63 12.10
N LEU A 973 23.82 -38.64 12.29
CA LEU A 973 23.17 -39.56 13.22
C LEU A 973 21.83 -39.99 12.62
N GLY A 974 21.72 -41.25 12.21
CA GLY A 974 20.57 -41.75 11.45
C GLY A 974 20.95 -42.27 10.07
N ARG A 975 19.96 -42.61 9.26
CA ARG A 975 20.17 -43.14 7.89
C ARG A 975 20.41 -42.00 6.91
N ALA A 976 21.19 -42.26 5.85
CA ALA A 976 21.36 -41.27 4.78
C ALA A 976 20.09 -41.18 3.93
N LEU A 977 19.45 -42.32 3.64
CA LEU A 977 18.17 -42.40 2.94
C LEU A 977 17.29 -43.46 3.59
N TRP A 978 16.02 -43.15 3.82
CA TRP A 978 15.03 -44.18 4.05
C TRP A 978 13.63 -43.86 3.57
N VAL A 979 12.95 -44.90 3.11
CA VAL A 979 11.53 -44.92 2.76
C VAL A 979 10.87 -46.05 3.54
N ARG A 980 10.12 -45.70 4.58
CA ARG A 980 9.62 -46.69 5.54
C ARG A 980 8.39 -47.44 5.04
N ARG A 981 7.49 -46.75 4.33
CA ARG A 981 6.29 -47.34 3.73
C ARG A 981 6.11 -46.77 2.33
N ALA A 982 6.58 -47.49 1.32
CA ALA A 982 6.24 -47.21 -0.06
C ALA A 982 5.05 -48.06 -0.50
N PHE A 983 4.17 -47.43 -1.27
CA PHE A 983 3.04 -48.03 -1.95
C PHE A 983 3.11 -47.64 -3.44
N GLY A 984 4.14 -48.14 -4.13
CA GLY A 984 4.38 -47.87 -5.54
C GLY A 984 5.87 -47.86 -5.86
N ALA A 985 6.23 -47.76 -7.14
CA ALA A 985 7.62 -47.91 -7.58
C ALA A 985 8.56 -46.90 -6.88
N VAL A 986 9.70 -47.37 -6.37
CA VAL A 986 10.73 -46.53 -5.73
C VAL A 986 12.02 -46.62 -6.53
N THR A 987 12.57 -45.47 -6.91
CA THR A 987 13.83 -45.41 -7.67
C THR A 987 14.90 -44.65 -6.89
N VAL A 988 16.05 -45.27 -6.66
CA VAL A 988 17.21 -44.68 -5.99
C VAL A 988 18.42 -44.80 -6.92
N THR A 989 18.84 -43.71 -7.58
CA THR A 989 19.89 -43.79 -8.63
C THR A 989 20.95 -42.71 -8.59
N GLY A 990 22.23 -43.08 -8.76
CA GLY A 990 23.31 -42.09 -8.93
C GLY A 990 23.62 -41.23 -7.70
N ASN A 991 23.17 -41.60 -6.50
CA ASN A 991 23.38 -40.82 -5.28
C ASN A 991 24.74 -41.15 -4.62
N SER A 992 25.25 -40.22 -3.79
CA SER A 992 26.33 -40.45 -2.82
C SER A 992 25.75 -40.33 -1.42
N LEU A 993 25.67 -41.44 -0.68
CA LEU A 993 24.94 -41.55 0.58
C LEU A 993 25.88 -42.02 1.70
N THR A 994 26.14 -41.16 2.68
CA THR A 994 26.99 -41.44 3.84
C THR A 994 26.19 -41.31 5.14
N SER A 995 26.28 -42.32 5.99
CA SER A 995 25.71 -42.32 7.35
C SER A 995 26.78 -42.67 8.36
N TYR A 996 26.78 -42.00 9.53
CA TYR A 996 27.68 -42.36 10.63
C TYR A 996 27.10 -43.35 11.67
N GLY A 997 26.01 -44.04 11.29
CA GLY A 997 25.30 -45.02 12.11
C GLY A 997 24.16 -44.45 12.95
N SER A 998 23.24 -45.31 13.38
CA SER A 998 22.17 -45.00 14.35
C SER A 998 22.15 -46.10 15.42
N PRO A 999 22.65 -45.86 16.64
CA PRO A 999 22.55 -46.84 17.73
C PRO A 999 21.26 -46.66 18.55
N ILE A 1000 20.28 -45.91 18.05
CA ILE A 1000 19.10 -45.48 18.81
C ILE A 1000 18.14 -46.65 19.01
N PRO A 1001 17.84 -47.08 20.25
CA PRO A 1001 16.89 -48.16 20.49
C PRO A 1001 15.49 -47.81 19.95
N GLY A 1002 14.94 -48.65 19.07
CA GLY A 1002 13.61 -48.43 18.45
C GLY A 1002 13.61 -47.63 17.14
N ASP A 1003 14.74 -47.01 16.77
CA ASP A 1003 14.93 -46.36 15.44
C ASP A 1003 15.53 -47.32 14.40
N GLY A 1004 15.80 -48.57 14.79
CA GLY A 1004 16.29 -49.61 13.89
C GLY A 1004 15.30 -49.92 12.76
N PRO A 1005 15.74 -50.53 11.65
CA PRO A 1005 14.85 -50.91 10.56
C PRO A 1005 13.70 -51.80 11.08
N THR A 1006 12.47 -51.41 10.78
CA THR A 1006 11.27 -52.08 11.34
C THR A 1006 11.25 -53.57 10.99
N ASN A 1007 10.92 -54.42 11.96
CA ASN A 1007 10.81 -55.88 11.80
C ASN A 1007 12.07 -56.60 11.28
N THR A 1008 13.25 -55.99 11.47
CA THR A 1008 14.55 -56.61 11.17
C THR A 1008 15.21 -57.16 12.42
N ASP A 1009 14.58 -58.16 13.06
CA ASP A 1009 15.41 -59.11 13.79
C ASP A 1009 16.32 -59.83 12.78
N MET A 1010 17.47 -60.39 13.13
CA MET A 1010 18.06 -61.43 12.30
C MET A 1010 18.30 -62.63 13.18
N SER A 1011 17.59 -63.74 12.90
CA SER A 1011 17.78 -64.98 13.63
C SER A 1011 18.66 -65.97 12.89
N TRP A 1012 19.74 -66.38 13.53
CA TRP A 1012 20.58 -67.44 13.04
C TRP A 1012 20.35 -68.70 13.87
N LYS A 1013 19.89 -69.78 13.22
CA LYS A 1013 19.69 -71.09 13.84
C LYS A 1013 20.77 -72.04 13.33
N LEU A 1014 21.63 -72.49 14.23
CA LEU A 1014 22.68 -73.44 13.90
C LEU A 1014 22.12 -74.87 13.77
N TYR A 1015 22.33 -75.51 12.63
CA TYR A 1015 22.00 -76.92 12.40
C TYR A 1015 23.18 -77.80 12.83
N VAL A 1016 23.02 -78.62 13.88
CA VAL A 1016 24.07 -79.55 14.34
C VAL A 1016 23.51 -80.97 14.33
N ALA A 1017 24.19 -81.89 13.64
CA ALA A 1017 23.93 -83.33 13.67
C ALA A 1017 22.46 -83.75 13.39
N GLY A 1018 21.80 -83.12 12.41
CA GLY A 1018 20.48 -83.55 11.93
C GLY A 1018 19.28 -83.17 12.80
N ALA A 1019 19.43 -82.27 13.78
CA ALA A 1019 18.32 -81.78 14.60
C ALA A 1019 18.39 -80.25 14.82
N LEU A 1020 17.26 -79.57 14.64
CA LEU A 1020 17.03 -78.19 15.06
C LEU A 1020 16.99 -78.11 16.59
N THR A 1021 18.03 -77.56 17.22
CA THR A 1021 17.97 -77.24 18.65
C THR A 1021 17.39 -75.84 18.85
N SER A 1022 16.20 -75.74 19.46
CA SER A 1022 15.47 -74.48 19.70
C SER A 1022 16.13 -73.57 20.76
N THR A 1023 17.19 -74.01 21.42
CA THR A 1023 17.86 -73.33 22.54
C THR A 1023 19.09 -72.49 22.15
N GLY A 1024 19.34 -72.26 20.85
CA GLY A 1024 20.56 -71.57 20.37
C GLY A 1024 20.38 -70.53 19.25
N ALA A 1025 19.17 -70.02 19.02
CA ALA A 1025 18.95 -69.00 17.99
C ALA A 1025 19.53 -67.64 18.42
N LEU A 1026 20.53 -67.12 17.71
CA LEU A 1026 21.00 -65.75 17.88
C LEU A 1026 19.94 -64.83 17.29
N ARG A 1027 19.31 -63.93 18.07
CA ARG A 1027 18.46 -62.84 17.56
C ARG A 1027 19.10 -61.50 17.88
N ARG A 1028 19.35 -60.68 16.86
CA ARG A 1028 19.82 -59.31 17.01
C ARG A 1028 19.00 -58.39 16.10
N PRO A 1029 18.33 -57.35 16.61
CA PRO A 1029 17.71 -56.35 15.76
C PRO A 1029 18.79 -55.49 15.11
N ALA A 1030 18.65 -55.15 13.83
CA ALA A 1030 19.51 -54.16 13.21
C ALA A 1030 19.25 -52.79 13.88
N ALA A 1031 20.31 -52.12 14.33
CA ALA A 1031 20.23 -50.82 14.98
C ALA A 1031 20.25 -49.66 13.97
N GLY A 1032 20.88 -49.82 12.79
CA GLY A 1032 20.91 -48.78 11.76
C GLY A 1032 21.20 -49.28 10.35
N ALA A 1033 21.10 -48.37 9.38
CA ALA A 1033 21.41 -48.58 7.96
C ALA A 1033 21.88 -47.27 7.31
N VAL A 1034 22.56 -47.34 6.15
CA VAL A 1034 22.75 -46.15 5.28
C VAL A 1034 21.50 -45.93 4.45
N VAL A 1035 20.98 -47.02 3.86
CA VAL A 1035 19.80 -47.03 2.99
C VAL A 1035 18.80 -48.06 3.47
N GLU A 1036 17.55 -47.66 3.64
CA GLU A 1036 16.42 -48.55 3.91
C GLU A 1036 15.23 -48.22 2.98
N VAL A 1037 14.74 -49.19 2.21
CA VAL A 1037 13.53 -49.03 1.39
C VAL A 1037 12.63 -50.23 1.61
N ASN A 1038 11.43 -49.97 2.12
CA ASN A 1038 10.37 -50.98 2.28
C ASN A 1038 9.16 -50.59 1.43
N ASP A 1039 8.90 -51.40 0.40
CA ASP A 1039 7.74 -51.29 -0.48
C ASP A 1039 6.76 -52.45 -0.24
N PHE A 1040 5.49 -52.11 -0.07
CA PHE A 1040 4.41 -53.02 0.32
C PHE A 1040 3.44 -53.34 -0.83
N CYS A 1041 3.72 -52.88 -2.06
CA CYS A 1041 2.86 -53.15 -3.21
C CYS A 1041 3.01 -54.57 -3.77
N LEU A 1042 1.96 -55.08 -4.42
CA LEU A 1042 1.86 -56.47 -4.86
C LEU A 1042 2.10 -56.65 -6.38
N PRO A 1043 2.54 -57.85 -6.81
CA PRO A 1043 2.84 -58.13 -8.21
C PRO A 1043 1.59 -58.12 -9.09
N ALA A 1044 1.72 -57.60 -10.31
CA ALA A 1044 0.67 -57.68 -11.31
C ALA A 1044 0.49 -59.14 -11.80
N GLY A 1045 -0.67 -59.76 -11.49
CA GLY A 1045 -1.09 -61.05 -12.04
C GLY A 1045 -0.98 -62.29 -11.13
N SER A 1046 -0.73 -62.13 -9.83
CA SER A 1046 -0.79 -63.23 -8.84
C SER A 1046 -2.24 -63.59 -8.47
N ASP A 1047 -2.58 -64.88 -8.39
CA ASP A 1047 -3.89 -65.39 -7.91
C ASP A 1047 -3.76 -65.85 -6.44
N PHE A 1048 -4.53 -65.23 -5.53
CA PHE A 1048 -4.22 -65.15 -4.09
C PHE A 1048 -4.99 -66.13 -3.18
N GLY A 1049 -5.46 -67.25 -3.71
CA GLY A 1049 -6.24 -68.23 -2.92
C GLY A 1049 -5.50 -68.86 -1.72
N ASP A 1050 -4.16 -68.84 -1.71
CA ASP A 1050 -3.32 -69.62 -0.77
C ASP A 1050 -2.38 -68.79 0.12
N ILE A 1051 -2.40 -67.45 0.04
CA ILE A 1051 -1.56 -66.58 0.88
C ILE A 1051 -2.46 -65.79 1.84
N THR A 1052 -2.55 -66.26 3.08
CA THR A 1052 -3.12 -65.47 4.18
C THR A 1052 -2.08 -64.42 4.58
N LEU A 1053 -2.27 -63.17 4.16
CA LEU A 1053 -1.53 -62.05 4.75
C LEU A 1053 -1.86 -62.02 6.25
N PRO A 1054 -0.88 -61.88 7.17
CA PRO A 1054 -1.20 -61.61 8.57
C PRO A 1054 -2.06 -60.35 8.61
N THR A 1055 -3.27 -60.49 9.16
CA THR A 1055 -4.25 -59.41 9.30
C THR A 1055 -3.65 -58.29 10.12
N VAL A 1056 -3.25 -57.22 9.43
CA VAL A 1056 -3.09 -55.91 10.03
C VAL A 1056 -4.45 -55.25 9.97
N GLU A 1057 -5.15 -55.19 11.10
CA GLU A 1057 -6.24 -54.23 11.27
C GLU A 1057 -5.62 -52.83 11.39
N MET A 1058 -5.29 -52.26 10.23
CA MET A 1058 -5.57 -50.86 9.96
C MET A 1058 -6.83 -50.87 9.13
N VAL A 1059 -7.93 -50.40 9.69
CA VAL A 1059 -9.22 -50.36 9.01
C VAL A 1059 -9.12 -49.42 7.80
N ASP A 1060 -8.77 -49.96 6.64
CA ASP A 1060 -9.53 -49.68 5.44
C ASP A 1060 -10.80 -50.56 5.51
N PRO A 1061 -12.02 -49.99 5.55
CA PRO A 1061 -13.23 -50.77 5.46
C PRO A 1061 -13.40 -51.50 4.11
N GLY A 1062 -12.47 -51.37 3.15
CA GLY A 1062 -12.53 -52.00 1.83
C GLY A 1062 -11.19 -52.53 1.33
N ALA A 1063 -10.77 -53.71 1.82
CA ALA A 1063 -9.58 -54.44 1.40
C ALA A 1063 -9.44 -54.61 -0.13
N THR A 1064 -8.60 -53.77 -0.78
CA THR A 1064 -8.08 -54.02 -2.13
C THR A 1064 -6.56 -53.97 -2.16
N ALA A 1065 -5.96 -54.94 -2.86
CA ALA A 1065 -4.53 -55.04 -3.09
C ALA A 1065 -4.06 -53.91 -4.03
N LEU A 1066 -2.98 -53.20 -3.67
CA LEU A 1066 -2.35 -52.21 -4.55
C LEU A 1066 -1.39 -52.93 -5.52
N GLU A 1067 -1.69 -52.90 -6.82
CA GLU A 1067 -0.87 -53.50 -7.89
C GLU A 1067 0.32 -52.59 -8.28
N GLY A 1068 1.51 -53.17 -8.55
CA GLY A 1068 2.73 -52.47 -8.98
C GLY A 1068 3.84 -52.50 -7.91
N GLY A 1069 4.89 -51.67 -8.00
CA GLY A 1069 5.76 -51.43 -6.83
C GLY A 1069 7.28 -51.68 -6.92
N ALA A 1070 7.86 -51.99 -8.09
CA ALA A 1070 9.29 -52.34 -8.13
C ALA A 1070 10.24 -51.31 -7.47
N VAL A 1071 11.20 -51.82 -6.69
CA VAL A 1071 12.28 -51.04 -6.06
C VAL A 1071 13.56 -51.19 -6.89
N LEU A 1072 14.09 -50.08 -7.39
CA LEU A 1072 15.35 -50.03 -8.13
C LEU A 1072 16.39 -49.19 -7.38
N MET A 1073 17.53 -49.80 -7.05
CA MET A 1073 18.71 -49.11 -6.54
C MET A 1073 19.88 -49.30 -7.51
N SER A 1074 20.28 -48.25 -8.23
CA SER A 1074 21.34 -48.37 -9.25
C SER A 1074 22.37 -47.24 -9.27
N ALA A 1075 23.63 -47.57 -9.55
CA ALA A 1075 24.72 -46.60 -9.71
C ALA A 1075 24.95 -45.66 -8.50
N ASN A 1076 24.57 -46.06 -7.29
CA ASN A 1076 24.79 -45.27 -6.08
C ASN A 1076 26.15 -45.57 -5.45
N LYS A 1077 26.68 -44.61 -4.70
CA LYS A 1077 27.78 -44.79 -3.75
C LYS A 1077 27.20 -44.74 -2.35
N THR A 1078 27.44 -45.77 -1.54
CA THR A 1078 27.01 -45.78 -0.14
C THR A 1078 28.22 -45.97 0.76
N HIS A 1079 28.27 -45.21 1.85
CA HIS A 1079 29.31 -45.35 2.87
C HIS A 1079 28.68 -45.37 4.26
N LEU A 1080 28.81 -46.49 4.96
CA LEU A 1080 28.51 -46.58 6.39
C LEU A 1080 29.81 -46.41 7.16
N GLU A 1081 29.96 -45.32 7.91
CA GLU A 1081 31.10 -45.17 8.83
C GLU A 1081 30.57 -45.18 10.26
N TRP A 1082 30.60 -46.34 10.90
CA TRP A 1082 30.02 -46.52 12.22
C TRP A 1082 30.90 -45.89 13.31
N THR A 1083 30.54 -44.70 13.76
CA THR A 1083 31.33 -43.95 14.75
C THR A 1083 30.96 -44.28 16.21
N GLN A 1084 29.89 -45.04 16.43
CA GLN A 1084 29.32 -45.28 17.76
C GLN A 1084 29.76 -46.63 18.37
N PRO A 1085 30.13 -46.71 19.67
CA PRO A 1085 30.53 -47.97 20.28
C PRO A 1085 29.34 -48.91 20.50
N GLY A 1086 29.40 -50.10 19.90
CA GLY A 1086 28.36 -51.11 19.95
C GLY A 1086 27.20 -50.85 18.99
N GLY A 1087 26.68 -51.93 18.40
CA GLY A 1087 25.54 -51.88 17.49
C GLY A 1087 25.67 -52.89 16.35
N TRP A 1088 24.54 -53.23 15.74
CA TRP A 1088 24.48 -54.16 14.61
C TRP A 1088 23.79 -53.47 13.45
N SER A 1089 24.18 -53.71 12.20
CA SER A 1089 23.60 -52.99 11.07
C SER A 1089 23.44 -53.86 9.84
N CYS A 1090 22.52 -53.44 8.98
CA CYS A 1090 22.50 -53.79 7.56
C CYS A 1090 22.75 -52.49 6.79
N ALA A 1091 23.84 -52.36 6.02
CA ALA A 1091 24.20 -51.08 5.42
C ALA A 1091 23.20 -50.65 4.32
N VAL A 1092 22.73 -51.61 3.51
CA VAL A 1092 21.71 -51.40 2.48
C VAL A 1092 20.61 -52.45 2.62
N LEU A 1093 19.38 -51.99 2.82
CA LEU A 1093 18.21 -52.84 3.00
C LEU A 1093 17.13 -52.48 1.98
N LEU A 1094 16.85 -53.40 1.06
CA LEU A 1094 15.78 -53.25 0.07
C LEU A 1094 14.77 -54.39 0.23
N SER A 1095 13.51 -54.05 0.45
CA SER A 1095 12.40 -55.00 0.52
C SER A 1095 11.26 -54.49 -0.35
N SER A 1096 10.77 -55.31 -1.29
CA SER A 1096 9.57 -55.01 -2.08
C SER A 1096 8.67 -56.22 -2.16
N PHE A 1097 7.39 -56.02 -1.90
CA PHE A 1097 6.35 -57.03 -2.12
C PHE A 1097 6.04 -57.27 -3.62
N ASP A 1098 6.76 -56.58 -4.52
CA ASP A 1098 6.87 -56.89 -5.93
C ASP A 1098 8.31 -57.32 -6.27
N SER A 1099 9.06 -56.51 -7.01
CA SER A 1099 10.38 -56.83 -7.52
C SER A 1099 11.42 -55.86 -6.97
N ALA A 1100 12.56 -56.36 -6.49
CA ALA A 1100 13.65 -55.52 -6.00
C ALA A 1100 14.94 -55.76 -6.80
N ALA A 1101 15.59 -54.69 -7.24
CA ALA A 1101 16.83 -54.77 -8.00
C ALA A 1101 17.90 -53.80 -7.47
N MET A 1102 19.07 -54.35 -7.16
CA MET A 1102 20.27 -53.58 -6.78
C MET A 1102 21.37 -53.80 -7.81
N THR A 1103 21.72 -52.78 -8.59
CA THR A 1103 22.67 -52.93 -9.71
C THR A 1103 23.73 -51.83 -9.83
N GLY A 1104 24.99 -52.20 -10.08
CA GLY A 1104 26.02 -51.19 -10.40
C GLY A 1104 26.40 -50.23 -9.26
N ASN A 1105 26.11 -50.57 -8.00
CA ASN A 1105 26.40 -49.70 -6.85
C ASN A 1105 27.82 -49.92 -6.30
N SER A 1106 28.38 -48.94 -5.61
CA SER A 1106 29.63 -49.04 -4.84
C SER A 1106 29.34 -48.82 -3.37
N CYS A 1107 29.41 -49.86 -2.57
CA CYS A 1107 29.03 -49.85 -1.16
C CYS A 1107 30.27 -50.12 -0.29
N THR A 1108 30.54 -49.23 0.65
CA THR A 1108 31.62 -49.36 1.64
C THR A 1108 31.03 -49.30 3.03
N ALA A 1109 31.54 -50.11 3.94
CA ALA A 1109 31.17 -50.05 5.34
C ALA A 1109 32.38 -50.25 6.25
N ASP A 1110 32.55 -49.35 7.19
CA ASP A 1110 33.58 -49.33 8.21
C ASP A 1110 32.89 -49.36 9.58
N MET A 1111 32.91 -50.50 10.25
CA MET A 1111 32.19 -50.68 11.52
C MET A 1111 33.02 -50.31 12.76
N GLY A 1112 34.33 -50.10 12.60
CA GLY A 1112 35.23 -49.77 13.71
C GLY A 1112 35.38 -50.92 14.70
N ALA A 1113 35.21 -52.17 14.25
CA ALA A 1113 35.22 -53.33 15.12
C ALA A 1113 36.61 -53.52 15.77
N THR A 1114 36.66 -53.58 17.11
CA THR A 1114 37.92 -53.85 17.85
C THR A 1114 38.16 -55.34 18.11
N TRP A 1115 37.33 -56.20 17.52
CA TRP A 1115 37.40 -57.64 17.70
C TRP A 1115 38.66 -58.22 17.04
N SER A 1116 39.32 -59.15 17.74
CA SER A 1116 40.50 -59.86 17.22
C SER A 1116 40.35 -61.36 17.52
N ILE A 1117 40.86 -62.18 16.60
CA ILE A 1117 40.84 -63.64 16.75
C ILE A 1117 41.81 -64.03 17.86
N GLY A 1118 41.28 -64.64 18.93
CA GLY A 1118 42.10 -65.19 20.01
C GLY A 1118 43.01 -66.32 19.51
N PRO A 1119 44.16 -66.59 20.16
CA PRO A 1119 45.21 -67.50 19.67
C PRO A 1119 44.82 -69.00 19.58
N ASN A 1120 43.58 -69.38 19.92
CA ASN A 1120 43.07 -70.75 19.93
C ASN A 1120 41.87 -70.97 18.99
N LEU A 1121 41.49 -69.96 18.19
CA LEU A 1121 40.42 -70.11 17.20
C LEU A 1121 41.04 -70.58 15.88
N ASP A 1122 40.61 -71.76 15.42
CA ASP A 1122 41.01 -72.29 14.13
C ASP A 1122 40.22 -71.56 13.03
N VAL A 1123 40.89 -70.68 12.29
CA VAL A 1123 40.28 -69.87 11.21
C VAL A 1123 39.93 -70.70 9.98
N ASP A 1124 40.41 -71.94 9.92
CA ASP A 1124 40.12 -72.88 8.83
C ASP A 1124 38.75 -73.58 9.01
N GLU A 1125 38.05 -73.38 10.13
CA GLU A 1125 36.65 -73.81 10.32
C GLU A 1125 35.67 -72.62 10.33
N PRO A 1126 34.99 -72.33 9.19
CA PRO A 1126 34.05 -71.21 9.07
C PRO A 1126 32.96 -71.18 10.15
N LEU A 1127 32.55 -72.36 10.64
CA LEU A 1127 31.49 -72.51 11.64
C LEU A 1127 31.90 -72.01 13.03
N GLU A 1128 33.16 -72.19 13.42
CA GLU A 1128 33.67 -71.73 14.73
C GLU A 1128 33.95 -70.22 14.72
N PHE A 1129 34.38 -69.67 13.58
CA PHE A 1129 34.50 -68.22 13.37
C PHE A 1129 33.13 -67.52 13.48
N LEU A 1130 32.10 -68.03 12.80
CA LEU A 1130 30.73 -67.52 12.89
C LEU A 1130 30.22 -67.58 14.35
N LYS A 1131 30.55 -68.66 15.08
CA LYS A 1131 30.24 -68.79 16.52
C LYS A 1131 30.94 -67.77 17.41
N ALA A 1132 32.17 -67.40 17.09
CA ALA A 1132 32.90 -66.43 17.88
C ALA A 1132 32.38 -64.99 17.65
N MET A 1133 32.05 -64.61 16.40
CA MET A 1133 31.49 -63.30 16.09
C MET A 1133 30.05 -63.12 16.59
N ALA A 1134 29.17 -64.08 16.30
CA ALA A 1134 27.74 -63.97 16.62
C ALA A 1134 27.46 -63.90 18.14
N TRP A 1135 28.32 -64.51 18.97
CA TRP A 1135 28.21 -64.49 20.43
C TRP A 1135 29.18 -63.50 21.11
N SER A 1136 29.81 -62.61 20.35
CA SER A 1136 30.69 -61.57 20.92
C SER A 1136 29.92 -60.59 21.84
N THR A 1137 30.62 -59.98 22.80
CA THR A 1137 30.04 -59.18 23.90
C THR A 1137 29.42 -57.84 23.45
N GLU A 1138 28.51 -57.30 24.26
CA GLU A 1138 28.00 -55.92 24.15
C GLU A 1138 29.17 -54.92 24.13
N GLY A 1139 29.44 -54.32 22.96
CA GLY A 1139 30.53 -53.35 22.77
C GLY A 1139 31.20 -53.41 21.40
N ASN A 1140 31.11 -54.55 20.68
CA ASN A 1140 31.55 -54.64 19.29
C ASN A 1140 30.45 -54.18 18.33
N SER A 1141 30.85 -53.45 17.30
CA SER A 1141 30.00 -53.07 16.18
C SER A 1141 30.33 -53.94 14.97
N PHE A 1142 29.34 -54.54 14.33
CA PHE A 1142 29.53 -55.33 13.10
C PHE A 1142 28.28 -55.32 12.22
N LEU A 1143 28.50 -55.47 10.92
CA LEU A 1143 27.47 -55.70 9.91
C LEU A 1143 27.00 -57.15 9.96
N ILE A 1144 25.69 -57.34 10.00
CA ILE A 1144 25.13 -58.67 9.83
C ILE A 1144 25.07 -59.02 8.34
N CYS A 1145 24.63 -58.07 7.51
CA CYS A 1145 24.71 -58.18 6.07
C CYS A 1145 25.07 -56.79 5.52
N HIS A 1146 25.98 -56.68 4.56
CA HIS A 1146 26.26 -55.40 3.93
C HIS A 1146 25.05 -54.92 3.11
N ALA A 1147 24.54 -55.79 2.23
CA ALA A 1147 23.40 -55.47 1.38
C ALA A 1147 22.41 -56.65 1.30
N TYR A 1148 21.14 -56.38 1.60
CA TYR A 1148 20.05 -57.33 1.45
C TYR A 1148 19.03 -56.84 0.40
N VAL A 1149 18.66 -57.71 -0.54
CA VAL A 1149 17.65 -57.44 -1.57
C VAL A 1149 16.55 -58.52 -1.50
N GLY A 1150 15.38 -58.12 -1.03
CA GLY A 1150 14.20 -58.97 -0.89
C GLY A 1150 13.10 -58.60 -1.88
N GLY A 1151 12.58 -59.58 -2.62
CA GLY A 1151 11.48 -59.42 -3.57
C GLY A 1151 10.48 -60.58 -3.48
N LEU A 1152 9.19 -60.32 -3.68
CA LEU A 1152 8.18 -61.38 -3.76
C LEU A 1152 8.13 -62.01 -5.17
N SER A 1153 8.13 -61.17 -6.21
CA SER A 1153 8.15 -61.57 -7.63
C SER A 1153 9.55 -61.96 -8.11
N GLY A 1154 10.55 -61.22 -7.64
CA GLY A 1154 11.93 -61.35 -8.11
C GLY A 1154 12.87 -60.43 -7.37
N ALA A 1155 14.07 -60.94 -7.10
CA ALA A 1155 15.13 -60.20 -6.43
C ALA A 1155 16.42 -60.32 -7.23
N LEU A 1156 17.03 -59.19 -7.57
CA LEU A 1156 18.24 -59.11 -8.40
C LEU A 1156 19.33 -58.32 -7.70
N MET A 1157 20.52 -58.90 -7.60
CA MET A 1157 21.72 -58.23 -7.14
C MET A 1157 22.86 -58.46 -8.14
N SER A 1158 23.24 -57.44 -8.91
CA SER A 1158 24.19 -57.59 -10.03
C SER A 1158 25.14 -56.40 -10.21
N GLY A 1159 26.44 -56.68 -10.39
CA GLY A 1159 27.43 -55.65 -10.71
C GLY A 1159 27.69 -54.63 -9.60
N ASN A 1160 27.42 -54.97 -8.34
CA ASN A 1160 27.72 -54.10 -7.19
C ASN A 1160 29.14 -54.38 -6.68
N GLN A 1161 29.87 -53.32 -6.34
CA GLN A 1161 31.17 -53.37 -5.65
C GLN A 1161 30.93 -53.20 -4.16
N ILE A 1162 31.36 -54.17 -3.34
CA ILE A 1162 31.17 -54.17 -1.90
C ILE A 1162 32.53 -54.25 -1.22
N SER A 1163 32.81 -53.32 -0.30
CA SER A 1163 34.06 -53.23 0.46
C SER A 1163 33.78 -53.11 1.95
N GLU A 1164 34.42 -53.95 2.76
CA GLU A 1164 34.22 -54.03 4.21
C GLU A 1164 35.49 -54.51 4.91
N GLY A 1165 35.64 -54.20 6.21
CA GLY A 1165 36.77 -54.67 7.01
C GLY A 1165 36.79 -56.19 7.22
N THR A 1166 37.99 -56.76 7.42
CA THR A 1166 38.26 -58.21 7.51
C THR A 1166 37.43 -58.94 8.58
N TYR A 1167 36.95 -58.24 9.63
CA TYR A 1167 36.10 -58.83 10.67
C TYR A 1167 34.88 -57.97 11.01
N GLU A 1168 34.42 -57.19 10.04
CA GLU A 1168 33.37 -56.20 10.26
C GLU A 1168 32.02 -56.65 9.74
N ALA A 1169 31.93 -57.68 8.88
CA ALA A 1169 30.67 -58.18 8.34
C ALA A 1169 30.56 -59.71 8.36
N LEU A 1170 29.36 -60.22 8.66
CA LEU A 1170 29.02 -61.65 8.55
C LEU A 1170 28.78 -62.07 7.08
N PHE A 1171 28.02 -61.26 6.33
CA PHE A 1171 27.70 -61.49 4.91
C PHE A 1171 27.90 -60.20 4.11
N SER A 1172 28.53 -60.31 2.94
CA SER A 1172 28.69 -59.19 2.01
C SER A 1172 27.42 -58.96 1.18
N GLY A 1173 26.56 -59.97 1.02
CA GLY A 1173 25.32 -59.83 0.27
C GLY A 1173 24.32 -60.96 0.52
N GLY A 1174 23.03 -60.62 0.52
CA GLY A 1174 21.92 -61.55 0.66
C GLY A 1174 20.78 -61.25 -0.30
N VAL A 1175 20.22 -62.28 -0.93
CA VAL A 1175 19.06 -62.19 -1.83
C VAL A 1175 18.02 -63.24 -1.43
N GLY A 1176 16.76 -62.84 -1.36
CA GLY A 1176 15.68 -63.74 -0.96
C GLY A 1176 14.29 -63.12 -1.03
N ALA A 1177 13.38 -63.64 -0.21
CA ALA A 1177 12.01 -63.15 -0.13
C ALA A 1177 11.93 -61.73 0.44
N ALA A 1178 10.86 -61.01 0.07
CA ALA A 1178 10.51 -59.74 0.69
C ALA A 1178 10.29 -59.89 2.20
N MET A 1179 10.70 -58.88 2.98
CA MET A 1179 10.48 -58.82 4.42
C MET A 1179 9.16 -58.08 4.69
N GLY A 1180 8.19 -58.74 5.33
CA GLY A 1180 6.90 -58.15 5.70
C GLY A 1180 6.82 -57.73 7.17
N GLY A 1181 6.09 -56.66 7.47
CA GLY A 1181 5.57 -56.38 8.82
C GLY A 1181 4.07 -56.66 8.86
N LEU A 1182 3.47 -57.16 9.94
CA LEU A 1182 3.43 -56.47 11.24
C LEU A 1182 3.17 -57.34 12.48
N ASP A 1183 3.09 -58.67 12.40
CA ASP A 1183 2.95 -59.50 13.63
C ASP A 1183 3.67 -60.86 13.58
N ASP A 1184 4.27 -61.22 12.45
CA ASP A 1184 4.99 -62.47 12.33
C ASP A 1184 6.50 -62.26 12.35
N LEU A 1185 7.12 -63.06 13.22
CA LEU A 1185 8.53 -63.11 13.54
C LEU A 1185 9.30 -63.75 12.39
N LEU A 1186 9.28 -63.12 11.22
CA LEU A 1186 9.91 -63.62 10.02
C LEU A 1186 11.34 -63.14 9.96
N VAL A 1187 12.12 -63.55 10.95
CA VAL A 1187 13.55 -63.54 10.72
C VAL A 1187 14.19 -64.81 11.15
N GLY A 1188 14.50 -65.62 10.16
CA GLY A 1188 15.66 -66.46 10.15
C GLY A 1188 16.37 -66.25 8.82
N SER A 1189 17.65 -66.60 8.73
CA SER A 1189 18.30 -66.90 7.45
C SER A 1189 17.63 -68.04 6.67
N SER A 1190 16.48 -68.54 7.12
CA SER A 1190 15.66 -69.59 6.52
C SER A 1190 14.90 -69.15 5.27
N ASN A 1191 14.77 -67.85 5.00
CA ASN A 1191 14.07 -67.31 3.83
C ASN A 1191 14.98 -66.62 2.82
N ALA A 1192 16.30 -66.70 3.03
CA ALA A 1192 17.28 -66.25 2.06
C ALA A 1192 17.62 -67.40 1.11
N ASP A 1193 17.34 -67.21 -0.17
CA ASP A 1193 17.65 -68.20 -1.20
C ASP A 1193 19.16 -68.27 -1.44
N CYS A 1194 19.88 -67.14 -1.28
CA CYS A 1194 21.33 -67.07 -1.43
C CYS A 1194 21.96 -66.03 -0.48
N MET A 1195 23.05 -66.42 0.18
CA MET A 1195 23.89 -65.57 1.03
C MET A 1195 25.36 -65.73 0.63
N VAL A 1196 26.11 -64.63 0.60
CA VAL A 1196 27.55 -64.59 0.26
C VAL A 1196 28.34 -64.13 1.48
N GLY A 1197 29.23 -65.00 1.97
CA GLY A 1197 30.13 -64.70 3.09
C GLY A 1197 31.20 -63.65 2.76
N ASN A 1198 31.78 -63.05 3.79
CA ASN A 1198 32.83 -62.04 3.68
C ASN A 1198 34.14 -62.62 3.14
N ILE A 1199 34.61 -62.10 2.01
CA ILE A 1199 35.79 -62.58 1.28
C ILE A 1199 37.09 -62.47 2.12
N GLY A 1200 37.16 -61.53 3.06
CA GLY A 1200 38.32 -61.30 3.92
C GLY A 1200 38.50 -62.31 5.06
N SER A 1201 37.43 -62.99 5.50
CA SER A 1201 37.46 -63.91 6.65
C SER A 1201 36.95 -65.33 6.35
N HIS A 1202 35.98 -65.50 5.43
CA HIS A 1202 35.37 -66.79 5.08
C HIS A 1202 34.64 -66.74 3.72
N CYS A 1203 35.09 -67.53 2.74
CA CYS A 1203 34.40 -67.64 1.44
C CYS A 1203 33.50 -68.88 1.40
N PHE A 1204 32.19 -68.73 1.58
CA PHE A 1204 31.22 -69.79 1.26
C PHE A 1204 29.89 -69.21 0.77
N ALA A 1205 29.21 -69.95 -0.09
CA ALA A 1205 27.83 -69.70 -0.51
C ALA A 1205 26.96 -70.87 -0.02
N SER A 1206 25.86 -70.57 0.66
CA SER A 1206 24.92 -71.59 1.15
C SER A 1206 23.51 -71.31 0.60
N GLN A 1207 22.87 -72.33 0.03
CA GLN A 1207 21.44 -72.33 -0.26
C GLN A 1207 20.69 -72.92 0.94
N THR A 1208 19.52 -72.39 1.27
CA THR A 1208 18.64 -72.97 2.28
C THR A 1208 17.53 -73.79 1.62
N GLU A 1209 17.18 -74.96 2.17
CA GLU A 1209 16.44 -76.03 1.46
C GLU A 1209 14.93 -75.79 1.22
N GLU A 1210 14.36 -74.64 1.59
CA GLU A 1210 12.91 -74.44 1.49
C GLU A 1210 12.57 -73.00 1.09
N ASN A 1211 12.40 -72.71 -0.21
CA ASN A 1211 11.43 -71.71 -0.70
C ASN A 1211 11.20 -71.82 -2.22
N LYS A 1212 9.95 -71.60 -2.63
CA LYS A 1212 9.45 -71.81 -4.02
C LYS A 1212 8.96 -70.52 -4.72
N ALA A 1213 9.18 -69.34 -4.14
CA ALA A 1213 8.43 -68.14 -4.53
C ALA A 1213 9.18 -67.14 -5.44
N ALA A 1214 10.52 -67.02 -5.36
CA ALA A 1214 11.26 -65.98 -6.07
C ALA A 1214 12.25 -66.53 -7.11
N ASN A 1215 12.36 -65.85 -8.26
CA ASN A 1215 13.47 -66.05 -9.20
C ASN A 1215 14.69 -65.24 -8.71
N VAL A 1216 15.75 -65.91 -8.29
CA VAL A 1216 16.94 -65.29 -7.67
C VAL A 1216 18.18 -65.42 -8.56
N ALA A 1217 18.91 -64.31 -8.75
CA ALA A 1217 20.17 -64.27 -9.46
C ALA A 1217 21.21 -63.41 -8.72
N LEU A 1218 22.36 -64.01 -8.40
CA LEU A 1218 23.51 -63.35 -7.79
C LEU A 1218 24.77 -63.59 -8.63
N ASN A 1219 25.55 -62.53 -8.82
CA ASN A 1219 26.67 -62.47 -9.74
C ASN A 1219 27.98 -62.23 -8.92
N SER A 1220 29.04 -63.05 -9.03
CA SER A 1220 30.37 -62.92 -8.32
C SER A 1220 31.58 -63.41 -9.20
N PRO A 1221 32.85 -63.00 -8.96
CA PRO A 1221 34.04 -63.77 -9.29
C PRO A 1221 34.83 -64.04 -8.02
N ALA A 1222 35.42 -65.21 -7.97
CA ALA A 1222 36.51 -65.44 -7.06
C ALA A 1222 37.82 -65.13 -7.80
N THR A 1223 38.55 -64.12 -7.35
CA THR A 1223 40.00 -64.05 -7.55
C THR A 1223 40.68 -64.42 -6.25
N THR A 1224 40.88 -65.72 -6.01
CA THR A 1224 42.08 -66.30 -5.37
C THR A 1224 41.94 -67.83 -5.29
N GLY A 1225 43.04 -68.54 -5.50
CA GLY A 1225 43.05 -69.96 -5.84
C GLY A 1225 42.66 -70.91 -4.70
N PHE A 1226 41.60 -71.67 -4.92
CA PHE A 1226 41.36 -72.99 -4.33
C PHE A 1226 41.01 -73.97 -5.45
N GLY A 1227 41.41 -75.24 -5.30
CA GLY A 1227 41.43 -76.25 -6.37
C GLY A 1227 40.05 -76.65 -6.91
N PRO A 1228 39.98 -77.35 -8.06
CA PRO A 1228 38.76 -77.56 -8.83
C PRO A 1228 37.76 -78.58 -8.25
N ASP A 1229 37.98 -79.12 -7.05
CA ASP A 1229 37.32 -80.35 -6.61
C ASP A 1229 36.21 -80.19 -5.54
N ASP A 1230 35.89 -78.97 -5.06
CA ASP A 1230 35.01 -78.80 -3.87
C ASP A 1230 33.63 -78.15 -4.08
N TYR A 1231 33.15 -77.94 -5.31
CA TYR A 1231 31.77 -77.44 -5.52
C TYR A 1231 31.03 -78.18 -6.63
N SER A 1232 30.38 -79.29 -6.26
CA SER A 1232 29.28 -79.88 -7.05
C SER A 1232 27.94 -79.42 -6.46
N VAL A 1233 27.26 -78.50 -7.13
CA VAL A 1233 25.85 -78.18 -6.86
C VAL A 1233 25.00 -79.05 -7.79
N GLU A 1234 24.47 -80.17 -7.30
CA GLU A 1234 23.42 -80.92 -8.00
C GLU A 1234 22.08 -80.21 -7.80
N SER A 1235 21.57 -79.53 -8.83
CA SER A 1235 20.18 -79.05 -8.84
C SER A 1235 19.25 -80.21 -9.25
N THR A 1236 18.44 -80.73 -8.33
CA THR A 1236 17.28 -81.56 -8.69
C THR A 1236 16.17 -80.66 -9.23
N ALA A 1237 15.97 -80.67 -10.55
CA ALA A 1237 14.83 -80.05 -11.19
C ALA A 1237 13.53 -80.80 -10.82
N GLY A 1238 12.65 -80.14 -10.07
CA GLY A 1238 11.25 -80.52 -9.89
C GLY A 1238 10.35 -79.64 -10.77
N ASP A 1239 9.47 -80.28 -11.54
CA ASP A 1239 8.57 -79.70 -12.56
C ASP A 1239 7.87 -78.38 -12.18
N ALA A 1240 8.07 -77.32 -12.98
CA ALA A 1240 7.02 -76.60 -13.72
C ALA A 1240 7.58 -75.42 -14.55
N GLY A 1241 7.33 -75.43 -15.86
CA GLY A 1241 7.02 -74.23 -16.68
C GLY A 1241 8.12 -73.20 -16.99
N THR A 1242 8.73 -73.32 -18.18
CA THR A 1242 9.45 -72.26 -18.95
C THR A 1242 10.67 -71.62 -18.29
N GLY A 1243 11.75 -72.40 -18.13
CA GLY A 1243 13.08 -71.88 -17.83
C GLY A 1243 13.80 -71.33 -19.07
N GLN A 1244 14.25 -70.07 -18.99
CA GLN A 1244 15.40 -69.58 -19.75
C GLN A 1244 16.52 -69.16 -18.77
N LEU A 1245 17.73 -69.60 -19.12
CA LEU A 1245 19.02 -69.49 -18.44
C LEU A 1245 19.35 -68.13 -17.80
N VAL A 1246 20.08 -68.18 -16.68
CA VAL A 1246 20.93 -67.07 -16.20
C VAL A 1246 22.35 -67.59 -15.96
N GLU A 1247 23.30 -67.05 -16.74
CA GLU A 1247 24.76 -67.21 -16.58
C GLU A 1247 25.30 -66.17 -15.58
N ILE A 1248 26.36 -66.56 -14.86
CA ILE A 1248 26.89 -65.84 -13.69
C ILE A 1248 28.31 -65.27 -13.95
N TYR A 1249 28.55 -63.96 -13.75
CA TYR A 1249 29.85 -63.25 -13.81
C TYR A 1249 29.88 -61.99 -12.90
N VAL A 1250 30.98 -61.71 -12.18
CA VAL A 1250 31.35 -60.36 -11.64
C VAL A 1250 32.87 -60.14 -11.73
N SER A 1251 33.36 -58.95 -11.34
CA SER A 1251 34.78 -58.60 -11.05
C SER A 1251 34.91 -58.11 -9.58
N VAL A 1252 35.80 -58.66 -8.74
CA VAL A 1252 36.17 -58.11 -7.40
C VAL A 1252 37.63 -57.65 -7.49
N SER A 1253 37.95 -56.47 -6.96
CA SER A 1253 39.32 -55.93 -6.86
C SER A 1253 39.74 -55.77 -5.41
#